data_AF-A0A6V8HA59-F1
#
_entry.id   AF-A0A6V8HA59-F1
#
_cell.length_a   1.000
_cell.length_b   1.000
_cell.length_c   1.000
_cell.angle_alpha   90.00
_cell.angle_beta   90.00
_cell.angle_gamma   90.00
#
_symmetry.space_group_name_H-M   'P 1'
#
loop_
_entity.id
_entity.type
_entity.pdbx_description
1 polymer ?
#
loop_
_entity_poly.entity_id
_entity_poly.type
_entity_poly.pdbx_seq_one_letter_code
_entity_poly.pdbx_strand_id
1 'polypeptide(L)'
;MQEEPINHIPEKYLHNLDPEWKEMWNKHGQDVVGAHLVTIEEFRKCPAKYSFTYPTWDGPDVHDVQDHIVPVQDPEGTITCRVYTPSGPGPFPVHLNFHGGGWVLGGLKTEAAWCRSICNEAGIVVIDVDYRLAPEFPFPVAIYDCWAALQWAISSAKHLNIDPTSISIGGLSSGGLNTTVLAHFARDAVPRIDLKLQLMIVPATDMRYIPISVDEPVRLTPETCPYPSAIFCSDLPWSPLERESWFLKYYIGDDPETRTKILNDWRMTPVLSPCLRDLAPAHIVTAEYDVERDEAEHYGRMLQAAGNQVSMKRAGIVGLDVAIELSKRGHGKYITVIAEHLPGDSSIDYTSPWAGANFSGISGGDANALRWDRAGYTLMMEMIDKQTTEAKYLAKTDSTEYWDEMPQPDKIQSMTEYLRDLVIIPKNELPAGVAFGIKFTTVTINAPAHCQHLQNLLSQPEYGSVPFIRRRVSRLQDAFISKNTKLVFNCIGNSAITLSGVMDSKCYPTRGQILVVKAPSVKQNIMRHGAGYETYVIPRPFSDGTVILGGYMQKGNSYPNVKEEESASILKRTGELLPVLLNGEVEIVRAVVGLRPSREGGARVEQEKISSDRIVIHNYGAGGTGFQAGIGMAVDAVDLATDELRKLGQKSML
;
A
#
# COMPACT_ATOMS: atom_id res chain seq x y z
N MET A 1 43.76 0.51 -3.61
CA MET A 1 42.45 -0.17 -3.62
C MET A 1 41.44 0.88 -3.21
N GLN A 2 40.25 0.92 -3.79
CA GLN A 2 39.15 1.63 -3.12
C GLN A 2 38.71 0.72 -1.96
N GLU A 3 38.50 1.30 -0.79
CA GLU A 3 37.86 0.60 0.31
C GLU A 3 36.37 0.47 -0.05
N GLU A 4 35.76 -0.68 0.26
CA GLU A 4 34.34 -0.90 -0.05
C GLU A 4 33.48 -0.05 0.90
N PRO A 5 32.38 0.57 0.42
CA PRO A 5 31.58 1.47 1.24
C PRO A 5 30.94 0.72 2.41
N ILE A 6 31.08 1.31 3.61
CA ILE A 6 30.80 0.69 4.91
C ILE A 6 29.36 0.15 4.96
N ASN A 7 28.40 0.93 4.46
CA ASN A 7 26.99 0.55 4.35
C ASN A 7 26.57 0.46 2.88
N HIS A 8 27.19 -0.43 2.11
CA HIS A 8 26.70 -0.77 0.77
C HIS A 8 25.22 -1.20 0.82
N ILE A 9 24.45 -0.92 -0.24
CA ILE A 9 23.07 -1.41 -0.36
C ILE A 9 23.11 -2.85 -0.88
N PRO A 10 22.59 -3.87 -0.15
CA PRO A 10 22.59 -5.25 -0.63
C PRO A 10 21.89 -5.41 -1.99
N GLU A 11 22.45 -6.25 -2.86
CA GLU A 11 22.04 -6.40 -4.26
C GLU A 11 20.54 -6.68 -4.44
N LYS A 12 19.95 -7.46 -3.52
CA LYS A 12 18.52 -7.81 -3.49
C LYS A 12 17.56 -6.60 -3.45
N TYR A 13 18.06 -5.40 -3.09
CA TYR A 13 17.30 -4.15 -3.06
C TYR A 13 17.50 -3.28 -4.31
N LEU A 14 18.69 -3.31 -4.93
CA LEU A 14 19.15 -2.32 -5.91
C LEU A 14 18.20 -2.12 -7.10
N HIS A 15 17.54 -3.19 -7.54
CA HIS A 15 16.65 -3.17 -8.71
C HIS A 15 15.30 -2.49 -8.47
N ASN A 16 14.82 -2.48 -7.22
CA ASN A 16 13.45 -2.07 -6.87
C ASN A 16 13.42 -0.81 -5.99
N LEU A 17 14.49 -0.56 -5.22
CA LEU A 17 14.58 0.61 -4.34
C LEU A 17 14.67 1.90 -5.16
N ASP A 18 14.03 2.97 -4.68
CA ASP A 18 13.85 4.24 -5.39
C ASP A 18 15.18 4.91 -5.87
N PRO A 19 15.22 5.53 -7.07
CA PRO A 19 16.43 6.20 -7.58
C PRO A 19 16.91 7.40 -6.75
N GLU A 20 16.01 8.24 -6.24
CA GLU A 20 16.36 9.41 -5.43
C GLU A 20 16.85 8.98 -4.05
N TRP A 21 16.25 7.95 -3.45
CA TRP A 21 16.77 7.34 -2.22
C TRP A 21 18.15 6.73 -2.44
N LYS A 22 18.40 6.05 -3.56
CA LYS A 22 19.73 5.52 -3.89
C LYS A 22 20.78 6.62 -4.08
N GLU A 23 20.44 7.74 -4.75
CA GLU A 23 21.37 8.88 -4.79
C GLU A 23 21.62 9.43 -3.39
N MET A 24 20.56 9.68 -2.61
CA MET A 24 20.65 10.17 -1.24
C MET A 24 21.56 9.29 -0.37
N TRP A 25 21.37 7.96 -0.38
CA TRP A 25 22.17 7.04 0.42
C TRP A 25 23.63 6.99 -0.04
N ASN A 26 23.88 6.87 -1.35
CA ASN A 26 25.23 6.83 -1.90
C ASN A 26 26.00 8.16 -1.69
N LYS A 27 25.28 9.27 -1.49
CA LYS A 27 25.84 10.62 -1.31
C LYS A 27 26.00 11.05 0.15
N HIS A 28 25.21 10.46 1.06
CA HIS A 28 25.13 10.91 2.46
C HIS A 28 25.22 9.80 3.52
N GLY A 29 25.02 8.52 3.17
CA GLY A 29 24.88 7.42 4.16
C GLY A 29 25.79 6.21 3.97
N GLN A 30 26.22 5.89 2.74
CA GLN A 30 27.06 4.72 2.47
C GLN A 30 28.40 4.71 3.25
N ASP A 31 28.93 5.90 3.55
CA ASP A 31 30.24 6.12 4.21
C ASP A 31 30.12 6.51 5.70
N VAL A 32 28.89 6.59 6.24
CA VAL A 32 28.63 6.99 7.64
C VAL A 32 28.64 5.76 8.54
N VAL A 33 29.65 5.59 9.39
CA VAL A 33 29.70 4.48 10.37
C VAL A 33 28.43 4.50 11.22
N GLY A 34 27.59 3.47 11.10
CA GLY A 34 26.30 3.43 11.80
C GLY A 34 26.45 3.49 13.32
N ALA A 35 25.59 4.25 14.00
CA ALA A 35 25.61 4.43 15.46
C ALA A 35 25.63 3.11 16.26
N HIS A 36 25.07 2.03 15.72
CA HIS A 36 25.07 0.70 16.35
C HIS A 36 26.43 -0.02 16.32
N LEU A 37 27.39 0.47 15.54
CA LEU A 37 28.76 -0.06 15.40
C LEU A 37 29.76 0.60 16.37
N VAL A 38 29.30 1.47 17.27
CA VAL A 38 30.11 2.15 18.28
C VAL A 38 29.43 2.16 19.66
N THR A 39 30.19 2.47 20.69
CA THR A 39 29.63 2.68 22.04
C THR A 39 28.76 3.94 22.10
N ILE A 40 27.75 3.98 22.98
CA ILE A 40 26.93 5.18 23.16
C ILE A 40 27.78 6.38 23.61
N GLU A 41 28.84 6.15 24.39
CA GLU A 41 29.82 7.16 24.80
C GLU A 41 30.67 7.68 23.64
N GLU A 42 30.87 6.93 22.57
CA GLU A 42 31.51 7.40 21.33
C GLU A 42 30.54 8.13 20.43
N PHE A 43 29.31 7.63 20.30
CA PHE A 43 28.23 8.30 19.59
C PHE A 43 27.99 9.71 20.15
N ARG A 44 27.76 9.83 21.47
CA ARG A 44 27.45 11.10 22.16
C ARG A 44 28.57 12.15 22.02
N LYS A 45 29.83 11.76 21.79
CA LYS A 45 30.95 12.70 21.53
C LYS A 45 30.87 13.39 20.17
N CYS A 46 30.29 12.75 19.16
CA CYS A 46 30.12 13.35 17.83
C CYS A 46 28.95 12.70 17.06
N PRO A 47 27.67 12.98 17.42
CA PRO A 47 26.51 12.34 16.82
C PRO A 47 26.49 12.40 15.28
N ALA A 48 26.85 13.57 14.72
CA ALA A 48 26.88 13.83 13.28
C ALA A 48 27.94 13.04 12.49
N LYS A 49 28.88 12.34 13.17
CA LYS A 49 29.81 11.40 12.52
C LYS A 49 29.18 10.01 12.33
N TYR A 50 28.19 9.66 13.17
CA TYR A 50 27.67 8.30 13.32
C TYR A 50 26.17 8.16 12.97
N SER A 51 25.50 9.29 12.72
CA SER A 51 24.18 9.36 12.11
C SER A 51 24.05 10.68 11.37
N PHE A 52 23.42 10.65 10.21
CA PHE A 52 22.93 11.84 9.51
C PHE A 52 21.40 11.84 9.52
N THR A 53 20.81 12.95 9.12
CA THR A 53 19.37 13.10 8.89
C THR A 53 19.14 13.62 7.48
N TYR A 54 17.99 13.29 6.89
CA TYR A 54 17.60 13.77 5.58
C TYR A 54 16.19 14.37 5.65
N PRO A 55 15.94 15.55 5.04
CA PRO A 55 16.86 16.32 4.19
C PRO A 55 17.88 17.14 5.01
N THR A 56 19.11 17.32 4.50
CA THR A 56 20.27 17.89 5.23
C THR A 56 20.28 19.42 5.31
N TRP A 57 19.12 20.07 5.48
CA TRP A 57 18.98 21.53 5.61
C TRP A 57 17.97 21.84 6.71
N ASP A 58 18.05 23.03 7.32
CA ASP A 58 17.27 23.35 8.53
C ASP A 58 15.74 23.46 8.32
N GLY A 59 15.26 23.44 7.07
CA GLY A 59 13.86 23.69 6.71
C GLY A 59 13.55 25.14 6.33
N PRO A 60 12.32 25.43 5.90
CA PRO A 60 11.92 26.79 5.55
C PRO A 60 11.88 27.71 6.78
N ASP A 61 12.00 29.02 6.57
CA ASP A 61 11.73 29.99 7.63
C ASP A 61 10.24 30.00 8.00
N VAL A 62 9.98 29.99 9.30
CA VAL A 62 8.64 30.16 9.90
C VAL A 62 8.54 31.56 10.52
N HIS A 63 7.36 31.97 10.98
CA HIS A 63 7.18 33.33 11.53
C HIS A 63 7.99 33.54 12.82
N ASP A 64 8.01 32.55 13.71
CA ASP A 64 8.73 32.61 14.99
C ASP A 64 9.15 31.20 15.46
N VAL A 65 10.22 31.13 16.25
CA VAL A 65 10.76 29.89 16.84
C VAL A 65 11.21 30.16 18.27
N GLN A 66 10.57 29.50 19.25
CA GLN A 66 10.88 29.65 20.67
C GLN A 66 11.13 28.31 21.35
N ASP A 67 12.16 28.24 22.20
CA ASP A 67 12.45 27.06 23.02
C ASP A 67 11.90 27.27 24.44
N HIS A 68 11.04 26.35 24.88
CA HIS A 68 10.44 26.37 26.21
C HIS A 68 10.95 25.19 27.04
N ILE A 69 11.30 25.46 28.30
CA ILE A 69 11.68 24.42 29.27
C ILE A 69 10.43 23.93 29.99
N VAL A 70 10.15 22.63 29.90
CA VAL A 70 8.94 21.98 30.42
C VAL A 70 9.31 21.02 31.55
N PRO A 71 8.69 21.13 32.75
CA PRO A 71 8.96 20.22 33.85
C PRO A 71 8.36 18.83 33.61
N VAL A 72 9.08 17.79 34.03
CA VAL A 72 8.68 16.37 33.97
C VAL A 72 8.89 15.74 35.35
N GLN A 73 8.10 14.71 35.70
CA GLN A 73 8.00 14.22 37.10
C GLN A 73 8.48 12.77 37.32
N ASP A 74 8.45 11.91 36.30
CA ASP A 74 8.76 10.48 36.44
C ASP A 74 9.93 10.04 35.54
N PRO A 75 11.20 10.21 35.96
CA PRO A 75 11.66 10.90 37.18
C PRO A 75 11.68 12.44 36.99
N GLU A 76 11.84 13.17 38.10
CA GLU A 76 11.86 14.64 38.10
C GLU A 76 12.97 15.20 37.20
N GLY A 77 12.66 16.27 36.48
CA GLY A 77 13.59 16.97 35.59
C GLY A 77 12.89 17.95 34.66
N THR A 78 13.52 18.22 33.52
CA THR A 78 12.97 19.08 32.46
C THR A 78 13.30 18.55 31.07
N ILE A 79 12.40 18.80 30.11
CA ILE A 79 12.61 18.62 28.66
C ILE A 79 12.55 19.97 27.94
N THR A 80 13.08 20.04 26.72
CA THR A 80 12.94 21.21 25.85
C THR A 80 11.83 20.98 24.83
N CYS A 81 10.93 21.94 24.68
CA CYS A 81 9.90 21.94 23.63
C CYS A 81 10.13 23.13 22.71
N ARG A 82 10.45 22.89 21.44
CA ARG A 82 10.63 23.93 20.41
C ARG A 82 9.32 24.21 19.70
N VAL A 83 8.85 25.43 19.81
CA VAL A 83 7.59 25.90 19.24
C VAL A 83 7.88 26.66 17.94
N TYR A 84 7.50 26.08 16.81
CA TYR A 84 7.50 26.71 15.50
C TYR A 84 6.11 27.33 15.24
N THR A 85 6.08 28.65 15.00
CA THR A 85 4.82 29.40 14.81
C THR A 85 4.68 29.89 13.37
N PRO A 86 3.50 29.74 12.72
CA PRO A 86 3.27 30.21 11.35
C PRO A 86 2.81 31.68 11.31
N SER A 87 2.79 32.27 10.12
CA SER A 87 2.27 33.63 9.92
C SER A 87 0.75 33.69 10.08
N GLY A 88 0.24 34.47 11.04
CA GLY A 88 -1.21 34.71 11.19
C GLY A 88 -1.59 35.27 12.56
N PRO A 89 -2.89 35.55 12.80
CA PRO A 89 -3.37 36.05 14.09
C PRO A 89 -3.57 34.96 15.16
N GLY A 90 -3.76 33.70 14.74
CA GLY A 90 -4.20 32.61 15.63
C GLY A 90 -5.60 32.82 16.23
N PRO A 91 -5.97 32.04 17.27
CA PRO A 91 -5.21 30.92 17.80
C PRO A 91 -5.11 29.78 16.77
N PHE A 92 -3.94 29.13 16.70
CA PHE A 92 -3.67 28.10 15.70
C PHE A 92 -4.03 26.70 16.19
N PRO A 93 -4.45 25.77 15.32
CA PRO A 93 -4.34 24.34 15.60
C PRO A 93 -2.88 23.98 15.94
N VAL A 94 -2.67 22.88 16.66
CA VAL A 94 -1.34 22.47 17.10
C VAL A 94 -1.02 21.02 16.72
N HIS A 95 0.24 20.77 16.37
CA HIS A 95 0.83 19.44 16.28
C HIS A 95 1.96 19.31 17.29
N LEU A 96 1.98 18.24 18.08
CA LEU A 96 3.17 17.86 18.84
C LEU A 96 3.92 16.76 18.07
N ASN A 97 5.18 17.02 17.74
CA ASN A 97 6.08 16.08 17.09
C ASN A 97 6.98 15.38 18.13
N PHE A 98 7.14 14.07 17.95
CA PHE A 98 8.07 13.24 18.72
C PHE A 98 9.02 12.58 17.72
N HIS A 99 10.32 12.82 17.89
CA HIS A 99 11.30 12.40 16.88
C HIS A 99 11.56 10.88 16.87
N GLY A 100 12.07 10.38 15.74
CA GLY A 100 12.63 9.03 15.63
C GLY A 100 14.01 8.89 16.27
N GLY A 101 14.55 7.66 16.25
CA GLY A 101 15.88 7.36 16.78
C GLY A 101 15.94 6.25 17.85
N GLY A 102 14.92 5.41 17.94
CA GLY A 102 14.92 4.22 18.82
C GLY A 102 15.09 4.57 20.30
N TRP A 103 14.52 5.69 20.75
CA TRP A 103 14.63 6.26 22.11
C TRP A 103 16.05 6.56 22.63
N VAL A 104 17.09 6.28 21.85
CA VAL A 104 18.51 6.47 22.21
C VAL A 104 19.11 7.67 21.46
N LEU A 105 18.64 7.93 20.24
CA LEU A 105 19.09 9.03 19.37
C LEU A 105 17.97 10.07 19.16
N GLY A 106 18.35 11.26 18.70
CA GLY A 106 17.41 12.25 18.18
C GLY A 106 17.58 13.66 18.76
N GLY A 107 16.46 14.33 19.01
CA GLY A 107 16.35 15.70 19.53
C GLY A 107 16.00 16.77 18.48
N LEU A 108 15.89 18.03 18.92
CA LEU A 108 15.34 19.21 18.19
C LEU A 108 16.05 19.65 16.89
N LYS A 109 16.88 18.80 16.29
CA LYS A 109 17.48 18.98 14.96
C LYS A 109 17.14 17.87 13.98
N THR A 110 16.64 16.72 14.47
CA THR A 110 16.45 15.51 13.66
C THR A 110 15.40 15.71 12.58
N GLU A 111 14.29 16.34 12.94
CA GLU A 111 13.11 16.55 12.10
C GLU A 111 12.76 18.03 11.92
N ALA A 112 13.65 18.95 12.32
CA ALA A 112 13.44 20.41 12.26
C ALA A 112 12.97 20.90 10.86
N ALA A 113 13.51 20.30 9.80
CA ALA A 113 13.12 20.56 8.42
C ALA A 113 11.65 20.23 8.14
N TRP A 114 11.20 19.09 8.65
CA TRP A 114 9.81 18.62 8.55
C TRP A 114 8.89 19.47 9.41
N CYS A 115 9.24 19.71 10.68
CA CYS A 115 8.46 20.55 11.62
C CYS A 115 8.18 21.95 11.06
N ARG A 116 9.20 22.61 10.48
CA ARG A 116 9.06 23.92 9.81
C ARG A 116 8.19 23.86 8.56
N SER A 117 8.32 22.81 7.76
CA SER A 117 7.53 22.64 6.53
C SER A 117 6.05 22.42 6.86
N ILE A 118 5.73 21.54 7.81
CA ILE A 118 4.36 21.30 8.29
C ILE A 118 3.76 22.55 8.93
N CYS A 119 4.52 23.29 9.75
CA CYS A 119 4.11 24.55 10.34
C CYS A 119 3.58 25.54 9.27
N ASN A 120 4.38 25.78 8.24
CA ASN A 120 4.02 26.69 7.14
C ASN A 120 2.92 26.14 6.22
N GLU A 121 3.01 24.88 5.78
CA GLU A 121 2.10 24.31 4.77
C GLU A 121 0.69 24.02 5.31
N ALA A 122 0.58 23.61 6.58
CA ALA A 122 -0.71 23.40 7.24
C ALA A 122 -1.24 24.66 7.94
N GLY A 123 -0.39 25.67 8.19
CA GLY A 123 -0.77 26.88 8.93
C GLY A 123 -1.05 26.62 10.41
N ILE A 124 -0.28 25.72 11.02
CA ILE A 124 -0.44 25.25 12.41
C ILE A 124 0.83 25.50 13.23
N VAL A 125 0.70 25.62 14.55
CA VAL A 125 1.87 25.59 15.43
C VAL A 125 2.39 24.15 15.52
N VAL A 126 3.70 23.96 15.40
CA VAL A 126 4.36 22.67 15.62
C VAL A 126 5.24 22.76 16.85
N ILE A 127 5.04 21.86 17.81
CA ILE A 127 5.83 21.74 19.03
C ILE A 127 6.67 20.47 18.91
N ASP A 128 7.97 20.63 18.65
CA ASP A 128 8.93 19.52 18.58
C ASP A 128 9.51 19.26 19.98
N VAL A 129 9.56 18.00 20.40
CA VAL A 129 9.78 17.62 21.81
C VAL A 129 11.07 16.84 22.00
N ASP A 130 12.00 17.45 22.75
CA ASP A 130 13.31 16.89 23.15
C ASP A 130 13.12 15.95 24.35
N TYR A 131 12.46 14.81 24.13
CA TYR A 131 12.19 13.83 25.19
C TYR A 131 13.50 13.17 25.67
N ARG A 132 13.57 12.78 26.95
CA ARG A 132 14.83 12.24 27.50
C ARG A 132 15.13 10.85 26.93
N LEU A 133 16.41 10.64 26.62
CA LEU A 133 16.89 9.49 25.88
C LEU A 133 17.51 8.42 26.79
N ALA A 134 17.46 7.18 26.32
CA ALA A 134 18.21 6.06 26.89
C ALA A 134 19.71 6.12 26.50
N PRO A 135 20.60 5.46 27.28
CA PRO A 135 20.31 4.65 28.49
C PRO A 135 20.05 5.46 29.77
N GLU A 136 20.29 6.76 29.77
CA GLU A 136 20.12 7.59 30.97
C GLU A 136 18.66 7.63 31.46
N PHE A 137 17.70 7.56 30.54
CA PHE A 137 16.26 7.54 30.79
C PHE A 137 15.59 6.39 30.00
N PRO A 138 15.61 5.15 30.52
CA PRO A 138 15.06 3.97 29.84
C PRO A 138 13.53 3.94 29.83
N PHE A 139 12.93 2.89 29.25
CA PHE A 139 11.49 2.70 29.22
C PHE A 139 10.86 2.76 30.64
N PRO A 140 9.74 3.47 30.84
CA PRO A 140 8.91 4.16 29.84
C PRO A 140 9.14 5.70 29.77
N VAL A 141 10.26 6.24 30.28
CA VAL A 141 10.40 7.69 30.58
C VAL A 141 10.06 8.59 29.38
N ALA A 142 10.58 8.29 28.19
CA ALA A 142 10.29 9.04 26.96
C ALA A 142 8.78 9.23 26.68
N ILE A 143 7.95 8.23 27.00
CA ILE A 143 6.49 8.29 26.80
C ILE A 143 5.86 9.28 27.80
N TYR A 144 6.32 9.30 29.05
CA TYR A 144 5.85 10.22 30.07
C TYR A 144 6.32 11.66 29.83
N ASP A 145 7.52 11.84 29.28
CA ASP A 145 8.02 13.15 28.84
C ASP A 145 7.15 13.73 27.71
N CYS A 146 6.84 12.93 26.68
CA CYS A 146 5.93 13.33 25.61
C CYS A 146 4.49 13.60 26.12
N TRP A 147 4.04 12.89 27.15
CA TRP A 147 2.75 13.13 27.81
C TRP A 147 2.74 14.46 28.58
N ALA A 148 3.82 14.76 29.31
CA ALA A 148 4.00 16.03 30.01
C ALA A 148 4.06 17.21 29.02
N ALA A 149 4.73 17.05 27.86
CA ALA A 149 4.71 18.05 26.79
C ALA A 149 3.29 18.34 26.27
N LEU A 150 2.45 17.31 26.10
CA LEU A 150 1.04 17.47 25.72
C LEU A 150 0.22 18.22 26.79
N GLN A 151 0.37 17.87 28.06
CA GLN A 151 -0.29 18.58 29.17
C GLN A 151 0.19 20.03 29.32
N TRP A 152 1.49 20.26 29.12
CA TRP A 152 2.09 21.59 29.11
C TRP A 152 1.54 22.45 27.97
N ALA A 153 1.44 21.92 26.75
CA ALA A 153 0.89 22.64 25.60
C ALA A 153 -0.58 23.05 25.85
N ILE A 154 -1.40 22.14 26.39
CA ILE A 154 -2.81 22.42 26.74
C ILE A 154 -2.91 23.52 27.81
N SER A 155 -2.15 23.40 28.90
CA SER A 155 -2.18 24.38 30.00
C SER A 155 -1.59 25.75 29.60
N SER A 156 -0.63 25.75 28.66
CA SER A 156 0.02 26.94 28.12
C SER A 156 -0.66 27.53 26.89
N ALA A 157 -1.81 26.98 26.44
CA ALA A 157 -2.37 27.26 25.12
C ALA A 157 -2.57 28.76 24.80
N LYS A 158 -2.99 29.56 25.80
CA LYS A 158 -3.14 31.02 25.67
C LYS A 158 -1.80 31.75 25.49
N HIS A 159 -0.71 31.25 26.08
CA HIS A 159 0.62 31.83 25.93
C HIS A 159 1.23 31.48 24.57
N LEU A 160 1.01 30.25 24.10
CA LEU A 160 1.48 29.73 22.81
C LEU A 160 0.61 30.16 21.61
N ASN A 161 -0.49 30.89 21.85
CA ASN A 161 -1.50 31.27 20.86
C ASN A 161 -2.06 30.07 20.04
N ILE A 162 -2.37 28.97 20.74
CA ILE A 162 -2.95 27.75 20.14
C ILE A 162 -4.36 27.46 20.64
N ASP A 163 -5.12 26.74 19.83
CA ASP A 163 -6.45 26.22 20.16
C ASP A 163 -6.32 24.84 20.87
N PRO A 164 -6.59 24.76 22.19
CA PRO A 164 -6.50 23.51 22.94
C PRO A 164 -7.62 22.52 22.56
N THR A 165 -8.58 22.91 21.73
CA THR A 165 -9.61 22.02 21.19
C THR A 165 -9.23 21.40 19.85
N SER A 166 -8.15 21.83 19.20
CA SER A 166 -7.71 21.38 17.88
C SER A 166 -6.25 20.89 17.88
N ILE A 167 -6.02 19.83 18.64
CA ILE A 167 -4.69 19.22 18.88
C ILE A 167 -4.50 17.98 18.01
N SER A 168 -3.29 17.79 17.50
CA SER A 168 -2.80 16.54 16.91
C SER A 168 -1.45 16.16 17.51
N ILE A 169 -1.11 14.87 17.43
CA ILE A 169 0.17 14.32 17.87
C ILE A 169 0.77 13.45 16.76
N GLY A 170 2.09 13.34 16.70
CA GLY A 170 2.74 12.47 15.72
C GLY A 170 4.23 12.26 15.93
N GLY A 171 4.81 11.37 15.12
CA GLY A 171 6.24 11.09 15.15
C GLY A 171 6.71 9.97 14.23
N LEU A 172 8.03 9.86 14.12
CA LEU A 172 8.77 8.86 13.33
C LEU A 172 9.24 7.69 14.22
N SER A 173 9.16 6.42 13.81
CA SER A 173 9.74 5.26 14.52
C SER A 173 9.38 5.24 16.02
N SER A 174 10.36 5.47 16.91
CA SER A 174 10.16 5.61 18.36
C SER A 174 9.11 6.66 18.75
N GLY A 175 9.07 7.79 18.04
CA GLY A 175 8.04 8.81 18.18
C GLY A 175 6.67 8.38 17.63
N GLY A 176 6.67 7.49 16.64
CA GLY A 176 5.47 6.79 16.16
C GLY A 176 4.88 5.86 17.24
N LEU A 177 5.73 5.09 17.94
CA LEU A 177 5.31 4.30 19.11
C LEU A 177 4.77 5.21 20.22
N ASN A 178 5.52 6.26 20.59
CA ASN A 178 5.09 7.22 21.61
C ASN A 178 3.69 7.78 21.26
N THR A 179 3.46 8.12 19.99
CA THR A 179 2.16 8.58 19.46
C THR A 179 1.03 7.58 19.72
N THR A 180 1.24 6.27 19.51
CA THR A 180 0.20 5.25 19.79
C THR A 180 -0.22 5.26 21.27
N VAL A 181 0.75 5.32 22.18
CA VAL A 181 0.52 5.24 23.63
C VAL A 181 -0.15 6.50 24.14
N LEU A 182 0.23 7.67 23.61
CA LEU A 182 -0.35 8.96 23.96
C LEU A 182 -1.79 9.10 23.45
N ALA A 183 -2.15 8.46 22.34
CA ALA A 183 -3.55 8.38 21.90
C ALA A 183 -4.45 7.66 22.93
N HIS A 184 -3.92 6.63 23.61
CA HIS A 184 -4.60 5.99 24.74
C HIS A 184 -4.68 6.91 25.96
N PHE A 185 -3.57 7.52 26.37
CA PHE A 185 -3.55 8.43 27.53
C PHE A 185 -4.52 9.62 27.34
N ALA A 186 -4.58 10.19 26.14
CA ALA A 186 -5.52 11.26 25.79
C ALA A 186 -6.99 10.82 25.84
N ARG A 187 -7.31 9.60 25.39
CA ARG A 187 -8.65 9.00 25.48
C ARG A 187 -9.08 8.78 26.93
N ASP A 188 -8.17 8.27 27.76
CA ASP A 188 -8.44 7.80 29.12
C ASP A 188 -8.24 8.88 30.20
N ALA A 189 -7.77 10.08 29.81
CA ALA A 189 -7.64 11.23 30.68
C ALA A 189 -8.99 11.77 31.19
N VAL A 190 -8.94 12.50 32.31
CA VAL A 190 -10.10 13.17 32.92
C VAL A 190 -9.76 14.65 33.18
N PRO A 191 -10.32 15.61 32.41
CA PRO A 191 -11.17 15.41 31.22
C PRO A 191 -10.42 14.75 30.06
N ARG A 192 -11.17 14.07 29.18
CA ARG A 192 -10.68 13.47 27.95
C ARG A 192 -10.10 14.54 27.03
N ILE A 193 -8.97 14.24 26.37
CA ILE A 193 -8.32 15.11 25.39
C ILE A 193 -8.74 14.63 23.99
N ASP A 194 -9.64 15.38 23.34
CA ASP A 194 -10.14 15.05 21.99
C ASP A 194 -9.14 15.43 20.89
N LEU A 195 -8.06 14.65 20.81
CA LEU A 195 -7.11 14.65 19.70
C LEU A 195 -7.81 14.46 18.35
N LYS A 196 -7.42 15.27 17.36
CA LYS A 196 -7.97 15.26 16.00
C LYS A 196 -7.24 14.31 15.06
N LEU A 197 -5.98 14.02 15.35
CA LEU A 197 -5.12 13.13 14.57
C LEU A 197 -4.02 12.53 15.45
N GLN A 198 -3.78 11.23 15.29
CA GLN A 198 -2.52 10.56 15.60
C GLN A 198 -1.79 10.24 14.28
N LEU A 199 -0.61 10.83 14.08
CA LEU A 199 0.20 10.72 12.86
C LEU A 199 1.42 9.83 13.13
N MET A 200 1.39 8.62 12.62
CA MET A 200 2.47 7.65 12.75
C MET A 200 3.25 7.56 11.44
N ILE A 201 4.56 7.78 11.47
CA ILE A 201 5.45 7.61 10.32
C ILE A 201 6.42 6.49 10.67
N VAL A 202 6.34 5.36 9.94
CA VAL A 202 6.98 4.07 10.24
C VAL A 202 6.97 3.79 11.76
N PRO A 203 5.83 3.41 12.36
CA PRO A 203 5.75 3.24 13.81
C PRO A 203 6.17 1.83 14.27
N ALA A 204 7.14 1.79 15.18
CA ALA A 204 7.38 0.65 16.06
C ALA A 204 6.08 0.25 16.79
N THR A 205 5.63 -0.99 16.60
CA THR A 205 4.32 -1.48 17.08
C THR A 205 4.33 -2.90 17.64
N ASP A 206 5.30 -3.77 17.30
CA ASP A 206 5.45 -5.12 17.84
C ASP A 206 6.92 -5.60 17.98
N MET A 207 7.69 -4.89 18.80
CA MET A 207 9.13 -5.15 19.04
C MET A 207 9.50 -6.52 19.67
N ARG A 208 8.55 -7.45 19.82
CA ARG A 208 8.77 -8.79 20.42
C ARG A 208 9.66 -9.72 19.62
N TYR A 209 9.79 -9.52 18.31
CA TYR A 209 10.64 -10.36 17.45
C TYR A 209 12.11 -9.91 17.40
N ILE A 210 12.46 -8.74 17.97
CA ILE A 210 13.82 -8.19 17.88
C ILE A 210 14.79 -8.99 18.78
N PRO A 211 15.87 -9.58 18.22
CA PRO A 211 16.85 -10.36 18.96
C PRO A 211 17.46 -9.64 20.16
N ILE A 212 17.92 -10.42 21.14
CA ILE A 212 18.59 -9.89 22.33
C ILE A 212 20.07 -9.56 22.10
N SER A 213 20.69 -10.22 21.11
CA SER A 213 22.11 -10.01 20.76
C SER A 213 22.28 -8.94 19.70
N VAL A 214 23.36 -8.17 19.85
CA VAL A 214 23.95 -7.30 18.81
C VAL A 214 25.25 -7.90 18.24
N ASP A 215 25.82 -8.90 18.94
CA ASP A 215 27.16 -9.45 18.67
C ASP A 215 27.11 -10.76 17.85
N GLU A 216 25.94 -11.41 17.79
CA GLU A 216 25.69 -12.61 16.96
C GLU A 216 24.48 -12.36 16.04
N PRO A 217 24.61 -12.52 14.70
CA PRO A 217 23.54 -12.21 13.75
C PRO A 217 22.43 -13.28 13.78
N VAL A 218 21.36 -12.98 14.51
CA VAL A 218 20.17 -13.84 14.61
C VAL A 218 19.25 -13.59 13.41
N ARG A 219 19.23 -14.54 12.48
CA ARG A 219 18.34 -14.49 11.31
C ARG A 219 16.88 -14.78 11.70
N LEU A 220 15.99 -13.83 11.43
CA LEU A 220 14.54 -14.02 11.55
C LEU A 220 14.01 -15.03 10.52
N THR A 221 12.96 -15.74 10.91
CA THR A 221 12.24 -16.75 10.12
C THR A 221 10.72 -16.62 10.36
N PRO A 222 9.85 -17.20 9.51
CA PRO A 222 8.39 -17.14 9.73
C PRO A 222 7.92 -17.71 11.07
N GLU A 223 8.72 -18.57 11.71
CA GLU A 223 8.45 -19.15 13.03
C GLU A 223 8.86 -18.23 14.19
N THR A 224 9.78 -17.28 13.96
CA THR A 224 10.32 -16.35 14.97
C THR A 224 9.81 -14.92 14.79
N CYS A 225 9.34 -14.55 13.60
CA CYS A 225 8.75 -13.25 13.30
C CYS A 225 7.53 -13.44 12.36
N PRO A 226 6.34 -12.92 12.72
CA PRO A 226 5.15 -13.00 11.87
C PRO A 226 5.11 -11.94 10.75
N TYR A 227 6.15 -11.11 10.63
CA TYR A 227 6.22 -9.95 9.74
C TYR A 227 7.22 -10.16 8.60
N PRO A 228 6.75 -10.45 7.36
CA PRO A 228 7.63 -10.64 6.21
C PRO A 228 8.56 -9.45 5.92
N SER A 229 8.14 -8.21 6.23
CA SER A 229 8.98 -7.02 6.19
C SER A 229 10.27 -7.19 7.00
N ALA A 230 10.15 -7.49 8.29
CA ALA A 230 11.30 -7.64 9.18
C ALA A 230 12.26 -8.77 8.74
N ILE A 231 11.73 -9.89 8.23
CA ILE A 231 12.55 -11.00 7.71
C ILE A 231 13.29 -10.60 6.43
N PHE A 232 12.63 -9.87 5.52
CA PHE A 232 13.20 -9.50 4.23
C PHE A 232 14.17 -8.32 4.33
N CYS A 233 13.84 -7.34 5.18
CA CYS A 233 14.52 -6.07 5.36
C CYS A 233 15.59 -6.07 6.47
N SER A 234 15.90 -7.22 7.07
CA SER A 234 16.77 -7.34 8.26
C SER A 234 18.20 -6.81 8.09
N ASP A 235 18.67 -6.65 6.86
CA ASP A 235 20.02 -6.16 6.48
C ASP A 235 19.95 -4.84 5.67
N LEU A 236 18.86 -4.06 5.81
CA LEU A 236 18.79 -2.73 5.20
C LEU A 236 19.86 -1.80 5.80
N PRO A 237 20.57 -0.99 4.98
CA PRO A 237 21.71 -0.24 5.48
C PRO A 237 21.35 0.99 6.35
N TRP A 238 20.08 1.42 6.37
CA TRP A 238 19.61 2.50 7.26
C TRP A 238 19.21 1.98 8.65
N SER A 239 18.29 1.00 8.71
CA SER A 239 17.89 0.29 9.94
C SER A 239 17.97 -1.22 9.71
N PRO A 240 19.16 -1.81 9.90
CA PRO A 240 19.31 -3.26 9.97
C PRO A 240 18.83 -3.77 11.34
N LEU A 241 18.54 -5.06 11.44
CA LEU A 241 18.00 -5.68 12.65
C LEU A 241 18.94 -5.52 13.86
N GLU A 242 20.25 -5.54 13.62
CA GLU A 242 21.29 -5.28 14.61
C GLU A 242 21.19 -3.86 15.22
N ARG A 243 20.70 -2.88 14.45
CA ARG A 243 20.43 -1.52 14.95
C ARG A 243 19.24 -1.49 15.90
N GLU A 244 18.19 -2.25 15.59
CA GLU A 244 17.01 -2.37 16.45
C GLU A 244 17.34 -3.14 17.74
N SER A 245 18.15 -4.20 17.66
CA SER A 245 18.73 -4.88 18.83
C SER A 245 19.52 -3.89 19.71
N TRP A 246 20.33 -3.02 19.10
CA TRP A 246 21.14 -2.00 19.79
C TRP A 246 20.27 -0.92 20.48
N PHE A 247 19.20 -0.46 19.83
CA PHE A 247 18.24 0.46 20.47
C PHE A 247 17.58 -0.17 21.69
N LEU A 248 17.03 -1.38 21.55
CA LEU A 248 16.35 -2.06 22.65
C LEU A 248 17.30 -2.45 23.79
N LYS A 249 18.57 -2.78 23.49
CA LYS A 249 19.60 -3.03 24.53
C LYS A 249 19.74 -1.83 25.47
N TYR A 250 19.77 -0.61 24.95
CA TYR A 250 19.86 0.59 25.79
C TYR A 250 18.49 1.06 26.35
N TYR A 251 17.38 0.85 25.64
CA TYR A 251 16.06 1.34 26.07
C TYR A 251 15.34 0.42 27.07
N ILE A 252 15.46 -0.90 26.92
CA ILE A 252 14.75 -1.90 27.74
C ILE A 252 15.67 -2.98 28.36
N GLY A 253 16.95 -3.01 28.00
CA GLY A 253 17.95 -3.92 28.54
C GLY A 253 18.17 -5.20 27.72
N ASP A 254 19.26 -5.89 28.08
CA ASP A 254 19.67 -7.21 27.58
C ASP A 254 19.56 -8.33 28.63
N ASP A 255 18.99 -8.06 29.82
CA ASP A 255 18.51 -9.10 30.75
C ASP A 255 17.25 -9.79 30.18
N PRO A 256 17.26 -11.13 29.96
CA PRO A 256 16.14 -11.83 29.32
C PRO A 256 14.82 -11.73 30.06
N GLU A 257 14.80 -11.71 31.40
CA GLU A 257 13.55 -11.64 32.17
C GLU A 257 12.94 -10.24 32.10
N THR A 258 13.74 -9.21 32.38
CA THR A 258 13.34 -7.80 32.31
C THR A 258 12.89 -7.42 30.89
N ARG A 259 13.68 -7.80 29.87
CA ARG A 259 13.34 -7.54 28.46
C ARG A 259 12.02 -8.22 28.07
N THR A 260 11.85 -9.50 28.41
CA THR A 260 10.61 -10.25 28.13
C THR A 260 9.40 -9.62 28.82
N LYS A 261 9.56 -9.17 30.08
CA LYS A 261 8.51 -8.48 30.84
C LYS A 261 8.12 -7.15 30.19
N ILE A 262 9.09 -6.35 29.74
CA ILE A 262 8.83 -5.06 29.09
C ILE A 262 8.22 -5.24 27.69
N LEU A 263 8.68 -6.21 26.89
CA LEU A 263 8.10 -6.55 25.58
C LEU A 263 6.70 -7.21 25.66
N ASN A 264 6.17 -7.47 26.86
CA ASN A 264 4.76 -7.82 27.07
C ASN A 264 3.94 -6.66 27.69
N ASP A 265 4.55 -5.50 27.91
CA ASP A 265 3.83 -4.27 28.24
C ASP A 265 3.33 -3.61 26.94
N TRP A 266 2.02 -3.37 26.85
CA TRP A 266 1.42 -2.78 25.64
C TRP A 266 1.97 -1.40 25.30
N ARG A 267 2.62 -0.70 26.25
CA ARG A 267 3.27 0.59 26.01
C ARG A 267 4.62 0.46 25.30
N MET A 268 5.24 -0.72 25.30
CA MET A 268 6.39 -1.07 24.46
C MET A 268 5.96 -1.84 23.20
N THR A 269 4.76 -2.42 23.21
CA THR A 269 4.26 -3.30 22.16
C THR A 269 2.78 -2.99 21.87
N PRO A 270 2.49 -1.86 21.18
CA PRO A 270 1.13 -1.36 20.93
C PRO A 270 0.10 -2.38 20.41
N VAL A 271 0.50 -3.41 19.67
CA VAL A 271 -0.42 -4.50 19.24
C VAL A 271 -1.01 -5.31 20.41
N LEU A 272 -0.42 -5.24 21.61
CA LEU A 272 -0.95 -5.85 22.84
C LEU A 272 -1.94 -4.96 23.60
N SER A 273 -2.31 -3.79 23.06
CA SER A 273 -3.18 -2.84 23.76
C SER A 273 -4.54 -3.45 24.14
N PRO A 274 -4.94 -3.41 25.44
CA PRO A 274 -6.11 -4.14 25.94
C PRO A 274 -7.44 -3.57 25.46
N CYS A 275 -7.46 -2.36 24.90
CA CYS A 275 -8.63 -1.78 24.25
C CYS A 275 -8.21 -0.72 23.24
N LEU A 276 -8.39 -0.99 21.94
CA LEU A 276 -8.11 -0.06 20.84
C LEU A 276 -9.29 0.83 20.45
N ARG A 277 -10.44 0.78 21.13
CA ARG A 277 -11.64 1.56 20.76
C ARG A 277 -11.52 3.05 21.11
N ASP A 278 -12.32 3.86 20.44
CA ASP A 278 -12.61 5.27 20.75
C ASP A 278 -11.38 6.21 20.77
N LEU A 279 -10.32 5.84 20.04
CA LEU A 279 -9.09 6.60 19.85
C LEU A 279 -9.25 7.69 18.77
N ALA A 280 -8.26 8.58 18.69
CA ALA A 280 -8.19 9.61 17.67
C ALA A 280 -8.06 9.02 16.25
N PRO A 281 -8.56 9.72 15.20
CA PRO A 281 -8.30 9.34 13.81
C PRO A 281 -6.82 9.16 13.53
N ALA A 282 -6.46 8.12 12.78
CA ALA A 282 -5.08 7.71 12.54
C ALA A 282 -4.66 7.89 11.07
N HIS A 283 -3.46 8.44 10.88
CA HIS A 283 -2.73 8.39 9.63
C HIS A 283 -1.45 7.59 9.84
N ILE A 284 -1.34 6.44 9.19
CA ILE A 284 -0.16 5.58 9.26
C ILE A 284 0.57 5.69 7.92
N VAL A 285 1.84 6.05 7.99
CA VAL A 285 2.76 6.08 6.85
C VAL A 285 3.73 4.92 7.03
N THR A 286 3.87 4.06 6.04
CA THR A 286 4.90 3.02 6.02
C THR A 286 5.81 3.22 4.82
N ALA A 287 7.10 2.90 4.97
CA ALA A 287 8.04 2.80 3.87
C ALA A 287 8.00 1.38 3.28
N GLU A 288 8.34 1.23 1.99
CA GLU A 288 8.32 -0.07 1.31
C GLU A 288 9.44 -0.99 1.79
N TYR A 289 10.62 -0.39 2.03
CA TYR A 289 11.83 -1.02 2.54
C TYR A 289 12.04 -0.56 3.99
N ASP A 290 11.43 -1.29 4.92
CA ASP A 290 11.46 -1.03 6.35
C ASP A 290 11.14 -2.32 7.10
N VAL A 291 11.74 -2.56 8.27
CA VAL A 291 11.42 -3.73 9.10
C VAL A 291 10.06 -3.57 9.78
N GLU A 292 9.69 -2.36 10.21
CA GLU A 292 8.46 -2.02 10.93
C GLU A 292 7.20 -1.98 10.02
N ARG A 293 7.37 -2.15 8.69
CA ARG A 293 6.28 -2.00 7.72
C ARG A 293 5.03 -2.87 7.99
N ASP A 294 5.21 -4.19 8.12
CA ASP A 294 4.06 -5.11 8.18
C ASP A 294 3.40 -5.12 9.57
N GLU A 295 4.14 -4.78 10.64
CA GLU A 295 3.58 -4.57 11.99
C GLU A 295 2.79 -3.26 12.07
N ALA A 296 3.29 -2.16 11.49
CA ALA A 296 2.58 -0.88 11.43
C ALA A 296 1.26 -1.00 10.67
N GLU A 297 1.27 -1.74 9.54
CA GLU A 297 0.03 -2.08 8.84
C GLU A 297 -0.86 -3.04 9.65
N HIS A 298 -0.30 -3.95 10.46
CA HIS A 298 -1.08 -4.83 11.33
C HIS A 298 -1.80 -4.02 12.42
N TYR A 299 -1.09 -3.14 13.12
CA TYR A 299 -1.67 -2.21 14.09
C TYR A 299 -2.74 -1.31 13.45
N GLY A 300 -2.49 -0.81 12.22
CA GLY A 300 -3.50 -0.08 11.44
C GLY A 300 -4.78 -0.89 11.17
N ARG A 301 -4.65 -2.16 10.82
CA ARG A 301 -5.79 -3.10 10.66
C ARG A 301 -6.51 -3.36 12.00
N MET A 302 -5.78 -3.46 13.11
CA MET A 302 -6.38 -3.60 14.46
C MET A 302 -7.17 -2.35 14.87
N LEU A 303 -6.64 -1.15 14.61
CA LEU A 303 -7.35 0.12 14.84
C LEU A 303 -8.64 0.21 14.02
N GLN A 304 -8.63 -0.23 12.74
CA GLN A 304 -9.83 -0.30 11.91
C GLN A 304 -10.86 -1.30 12.47
N ALA A 305 -10.41 -2.50 12.87
CA ALA A 305 -11.27 -3.52 13.48
C ALA A 305 -11.90 -3.07 14.82
N ALA A 306 -11.22 -2.18 15.55
CA ALA A 306 -11.74 -1.53 16.75
C ALA A 306 -12.67 -0.32 16.47
N GLY A 307 -12.95 -0.01 15.19
CA GLY A 307 -13.91 1.02 14.79
C GLY A 307 -13.34 2.43 14.62
N ASN A 308 -12.03 2.62 14.72
CA ASN A 308 -11.41 3.94 14.56
C ASN A 308 -11.31 4.34 13.07
N GLN A 309 -11.27 5.64 12.81
CA GLN A 309 -10.96 6.15 11.47
C GLN A 309 -9.46 5.99 11.23
N VAL A 310 -9.06 5.16 10.26
CA VAL A 310 -7.64 4.95 9.90
C VAL A 310 -7.46 5.09 8.39
N SER A 311 -6.41 5.79 7.98
CA SER A 311 -6.03 5.92 6.57
C SER A 311 -4.71 5.17 6.30
N MET A 312 -4.79 4.16 5.41
CA MET A 312 -3.68 3.39 4.86
C MET A 312 -3.66 3.50 3.32
N LYS A 313 -2.54 3.07 2.69
CA LYS A 313 -1.84 4.02 1.81
C LYS A 313 -1.70 3.70 0.30
N ARG A 314 -2.77 3.57 -0.52
CA ARG A 314 -2.60 3.29 -1.98
C ARG A 314 -3.79 3.85 -2.95
N ALA A 315 -4.02 3.50 -4.27
CA ALA A 315 -5.07 3.81 -5.36
C ALA A 315 -4.93 3.13 -6.84
N GLY A 316 -5.80 2.27 -7.49
CA GLY A 316 -5.38 1.26 -8.58
C GLY A 316 -6.19 0.85 -9.90
N ILE A 317 -6.07 -0.42 -10.42
CA ILE A 317 -5.99 -0.87 -11.89
C ILE A 317 -6.93 -0.29 -12.97
N VAL A 318 -8.27 -0.39 -12.91
CA VAL A 318 -9.13 0.13 -14.01
C VAL A 318 -9.03 1.67 -14.10
N GLY A 319 -8.57 2.32 -13.03
CA GLY A 319 -8.13 3.71 -13.05
C GLY A 319 -6.77 3.92 -13.73
N LEU A 320 -5.85 2.95 -13.68
CA LEU A 320 -4.57 2.99 -14.39
C LEU A 320 -4.75 2.84 -15.90
N ASP A 321 -5.60 1.91 -16.37
CA ASP A 321 -5.90 1.76 -17.81
C ASP A 321 -6.49 3.05 -18.40
N VAL A 322 -7.46 3.65 -17.69
CA VAL A 322 -8.05 4.95 -18.06
C VAL A 322 -7.01 6.08 -18.06
N ALA A 323 -6.14 6.14 -17.05
CA ALA A 323 -5.09 7.15 -16.99
C ALA A 323 -4.06 6.98 -18.13
N ILE A 324 -3.65 5.75 -18.44
CA ILE A 324 -2.76 5.43 -19.57
C ILE A 324 -3.38 5.86 -20.90
N GLU A 325 -4.66 5.54 -21.13
CA GLU A 325 -5.35 5.90 -22.38
C GLU A 325 -5.52 7.42 -22.53
N LEU A 326 -5.86 8.13 -21.45
CA LEU A 326 -5.89 9.60 -21.43
C LEU A 326 -4.49 10.20 -21.69
N SER A 327 -3.44 9.66 -21.09
CA SER A 327 -2.06 10.09 -21.30
C SER A 327 -1.60 9.88 -22.74
N LYS A 328 -1.91 8.71 -23.33
CA LYS A 328 -1.62 8.39 -24.75
C LYS A 328 -2.36 9.29 -25.73
N ARG A 329 -3.54 9.80 -25.35
CA ARG A 329 -4.28 10.85 -26.08
C ARG A 329 -3.79 12.28 -25.79
N GLY A 330 -2.68 12.45 -25.05
CA GLY A 330 -2.04 13.74 -24.78
C GLY A 330 -2.64 14.53 -23.60
N HIS A 331 -3.52 13.92 -22.80
CA HIS A 331 -4.20 14.58 -21.67
C HIS A 331 -3.50 14.42 -20.32
N GLY A 332 -2.42 13.62 -20.24
CA GLY A 332 -1.72 13.22 -18.99
C GLY A 332 -1.52 14.34 -17.96
N LYS A 333 -0.93 15.45 -18.41
CA LYS A 333 -0.65 16.66 -17.61
C LYS A 333 -1.88 17.38 -17.02
N TYR A 334 -3.10 16.93 -17.32
CA TYR A 334 -4.37 17.42 -16.77
C TYR A 334 -5.07 16.41 -15.85
N ILE A 335 -4.50 15.20 -15.69
CA ILE A 335 -5.05 14.12 -14.88
C ILE A 335 -4.55 14.26 -13.43
N THR A 336 -5.33 13.74 -12.49
CA THR A 336 -4.85 13.36 -11.17
C THR A 336 -5.56 12.06 -10.79
N VAL A 337 -4.79 11.03 -10.43
CA VAL A 337 -5.37 9.76 -9.95
C VAL A 337 -5.61 9.89 -8.44
N ILE A 338 -6.80 9.48 -7.99
CA ILE A 338 -7.27 9.65 -6.60
C ILE A 338 -7.99 8.38 -6.14
N ALA A 339 -7.47 7.63 -5.17
CA ALA A 339 -8.22 6.57 -4.46
C ALA A 339 -7.51 6.08 -3.16
N GLU A 340 -7.76 4.82 -2.79
CA GLU A 340 -7.47 4.18 -1.49
C GLU A 340 -6.46 2.98 -1.56
N HIS A 341 -6.41 2.18 -2.65
CA HIS A 341 -5.47 1.03 -2.85
C HIS A 341 -4.90 0.86 -4.31
N LEU A 342 -3.55 0.81 -4.53
CA LEU A 342 -2.61 1.21 -5.66
C LEU A 342 -1.70 -0.01 -5.89
N PRO A 343 -0.89 -0.02 -6.96
CA PRO A 343 0.28 -0.89 -7.03
C PRO A 343 1.09 -1.00 -5.73
N GLY A 344 1.64 -2.18 -5.51
CA GLY A 344 2.31 -2.60 -4.27
C GLY A 344 1.38 -3.01 -3.11
N ASP A 345 0.11 -2.57 -3.09
CA ASP A 345 -0.74 -2.74 -1.91
C ASP A 345 -1.25 -4.16 -1.64
N SER A 346 -1.64 -4.43 -0.39
CA SER A 346 -2.24 -5.68 0.07
C SER A 346 -3.50 -5.41 0.90
N SER A 347 -4.64 -5.24 0.23
CA SER A 347 -5.96 -5.03 0.83
C SER A 347 -7.01 -5.94 0.19
N ILE A 348 -7.97 -6.46 0.95
CA ILE A 348 -9.04 -7.30 0.40
C ILE A 348 -10.00 -6.52 -0.51
N ASP A 349 -10.21 -5.23 -0.21
CA ASP A 349 -10.99 -4.30 -1.03
C ASP A 349 -10.27 -3.89 -2.32
N TYR A 350 -9.01 -4.34 -2.49
CA TYR A 350 -8.20 -4.12 -3.67
C TYR A 350 -7.91 -5.41 -4.43
N THR A 351 -8.75 -5.71 -5.41
CA THR A 351 -8.71 -6.99 -6.14
C THR A 351 -7.46 -7.20 -7.00
N SER A 352 -6.82 -6.12 -7.49
CA SER A 352 -5.85 -6.18 -8.59
C SER A 352 -4.59 -7.04 -8.33
N PRO A 353 -3.90 -6.95 -7.17
CA PRO A 353 -2.69 -7.74 -6.89
C PRO A 353 -2.97 -9.24 -6.74
N TRP A 354 -4.22 -9.58 -6.42
CA TRP A 354 -4.71 -10.94 -6.20
C TRP A 354 -5.19 -11.64 -7.48
N ALA A 355 -5.27 -10.92 -8.61
CA ALA A 355 -5.62 -11.52 -9.89
C ALA A 355 -4.50 -12.46 -10.40
N GLY A 356 -4.83 -13.39 -11.29
CA GLY A 356 -3.87 -14.36 -11.85
C GLY A 356 -2.63 -13.71 -12.47
N ALA A 357 -2.74 -13.01 -13.60
CA ALA A 357 -3.94 -12.81 -14.42
C ALA A 357 -3.70 -13.24 -15.88
N ASN A 358 -4.76 -13.49 -16.63
CA ASN A 358 -4.71 -13.87 -18.04
C ASN A 358 -5.91 -13.28 -18.80
N PHE A 359 -5.88 -13.37 -20.13
CA PHE A 359 -7.09 -13.38 -20.93
C PHE A 359 -7.71 -14.78 -20.92
N SER A 360 -9.04 -14.86 -20.78
CA SER A 360 -9.82 -16.09 -20.83
C SER A 360 -11.15 -15.92 -21.56
N GLY A 361 -11.70 -17.00 -22.12
CA GLY A 361 -13.06 -17.06 -22.64
C GLY A 361 -14.17 -16.88 -21.58
N ILE A 362 -13.84 -16.78 -20.29
CA ILE A 362 -14.78 -16.75 -19.14
C ILE A 362 -15.89 -15.67 -19.17
N SER A 363 -15.72 -14.55 -19.88
CA SER A 363 -16.71 -13.45 -19.88
C SER A 363 -18.07 -13.85 -20.48
N GLY A 364 -19.13 -13.20 -20.01
CA GLY A 364 -20.50 -13.42 -20.50
C GLY A 364 -20.69 -13.15 -22.00
N GLY A 365 -21.84 -13.60 -22.52
CA GLY A 365 -22.22 -13.44 -23.93
C GLY A 365 -22.91 -12.11 -24.27
N ASP A 366 -22.90 -11.11 -23.39
CA ASP A 366 -23.48 -9.81 -23.69
C ASP A 366 -22.59 -8.99 -24.65
N ALA A 367 -23.22 -8.09 -25.42
CA ALA A 367 -22.55 -7.36 -26.49
C ALA A 367 -21.39 -6.46 -26.03
N ASN A 368 -21.36 -6.04 -24.75
CA ASN A 368 -20.25 -5.25 -24.21
C ASN A 368 -19.11 -6.17 -23.75
N ALA A 369 -19.40 -7.24 -23.02
CA ALA A 369 -18.40 -8.24 -22.65
C ALA A 369 -17.69 -8.84 -23.88
N LEU A 370 -18.44 -9.25 -24.91
CA LEU A 370 -17.88 -9.78 -26.17
C LEU A 370 -16.99 -8.76 -26.90
N ARG A 371 -17.30 -7.47 -26.79
CA ARG A 371 -16.57 -6.38 -27.45
C ARG A 371 -15.32 -5.97 -26.68
N TRP A 372 -15.40 -5.88 -25.35
CA TRP A 372 -14.25 -5.59 -24.49
C TRP A 372 -13.27 -6.76 -24.39
N ASP A 373 -13.73 -8.01 -24.41
CA ASP A 373 -12.89 -9.20 -24.58
C ASP A 373 -12.02 -9.06 -25.84
N ARG A 374 -12.67 -8.83 -26.98
CA ARG A 374 -12.01 -8.68 -28.28
C ARG A 374 -11.02 -7.52 -28.29
N ALA A 375 -11.45 -6.35 -27.83
CA ALA A 375 -10.60 -5.16 -27.78
C ALA A 375 -9.38 -5.36 -26.88
N GLY A 376 -9.58 -5.85 -25.66
CA GLY A 376 -8.51 -6.08 -24.70
C GLY A 376 -7.53 -7.16 -25.14
N TYR A 377 -8.02 -8.29 -25.67
CA TYR A 377 -7.15 -9.33 -26.25
C TYR A 377 -6.29 -8.77 -27.40
N THR A 378 -6.92 -8.12 -28.38
CA THR A 378 -6.23 -7.60 -29.56
C THR A 378 -5.20 -6.54 -29.16
N LEU A 379 -5.56 -5.60 -28.28
CA LEU A 379 -4.65 -4.55 -27.82
C LEU A 379 -3.48 -5.12 -26.99
N MET A 380 -3.72 -6.07 -26.09
CA MET A 380 -2.63 -6.73 -25.35
C MET A 380 -1.69 -7.51 -26.29
N MET A 381 -2.24 -8.25 -27.26
CA MET A 381 -1.44 -8.96 -28.25
C MET A 381 -0.61 -8.00 -29.12
N GLU A 382 -1.20 -6.90 -29.59
CA GLU A 382 -0.49 -5.87 -30.35
C GLU A 382 0.59 -5.17 -29.52
N MET A 383 0.36 -4.91 -28.23
CA MET A 383 1.36 -4.31 -27.34
C MET A 383 2.57 -5.24 -27.16
N ILE A 384 2.35 -6.56 -27.04
CA ILE A 384 3.43 -7.56 -26.99
C ILE A 384 4.15 -7.66 -28.35
N ASP A 385 3.41 -7.72 -29.47
CA ASP A 385 4.00 -7.80 -30.83
C ASP A 385 4.90 -6.59 -31.14
N LYS A 386 4.45 -5.40 -30.77
CA LYS A 386 5.14 -4.12 -31.00
C LYS A 386 6.15 -3.78 -29.90
N GLN A 387 6.25 -4.62 -28.86
CA GLN A 387 7.11 -4.43 -27.68
C GLN A 387 6.94 -3.03 -27.05
N THR A 388 5.69 -2.57 -26.92
CA THR A 388 5.41 -1.25 -26.34
C THR A 388 5.74 -1.24 -24.85
N THR A 389 6.08 -0.07 -24.29
CA THR A 389 6.60 0.01 -22.93
C THR A 389 5.61 -0.56 -21.90
N GLU A 390 4.31 -0.40 -22.09
CA GLU A 390 3.25 -0.95 -21.23
C GLU A 390 3.26 -2.49 -21.16
N ALA A 391 3.74 -3.16 -22.22
CA ALA A 391 3.74 -4.62 -22.36
C ALA A 391 4.75 -5.34 -21.46
N LYS A 392 5.63 -4.64 -20.74
CA LYS A 392 6.79 -5.19 -19.99
C LYS A 392 6.49 -6.40 -19.11
N TYR A 393 5.27 -6.53 -18.58
CA TYR A 393 4.84 -7.60 -17.68
C TYR A 393 3.71 -8.49 -18.26
N LEU A 394 3.51 -8.44 -19.57
CA LEU A 394 2.56 -9.25 -20.35
C LEU A 394 3.34 -10.24 -21.23
N ALA A 395 2.91 -11.48 -21.31
CA ALA A 395 3.51 -12.48 -22.21
C ALA A 395 2.45 -13.28 -22.97
N LYS A 396 2.81 -13.73 -24.18
CA LYS A 396 2.08 -14.79 -24.86
C LYS A 396 2.26 -16.10 -24.11
N THR A 397 1.23 -16.92 -24.06
CA THR A 397 1.25 -18.22 -23.36
C THR A 397 0.25 -19.16 -24.02
N ASP A 398 0.63 -20.42 -24.18
CA ASP A 398 -0.30 -21.44 -24.69
C ASP A 398 -1.42 -21.65 -23.67
N SER A 399 -2.66 -21.49 -24.11
CA SER A 399 -3.86 -21.71 -23.30
C SER A 399 -4.54 -23.02 -23.64
N THR A 400 -5.19 -23.64 -22.66
CA THR A 400 -6.20 -24.67 -22.87
C THR A 400 -7.36 -24.41 -21.92
N GLU A 401 -8.55 -24.22 -22.48
CA GLU A 401 -9.75 -23.90 -21.70
C GLU A 401 -10.84 -24.93 -21.98
N TYR A 402 -11.47 -25.41 -20.91
CA TYR A 402 -12.53 -26.42 -20.93
C TYR A 402 -13.79 -25.87 -20.26
N TRP A 403 -14.97 -26.25 -20.75
CA TRP A 403 -16.26 -25.98 -20.12
C TRP A 403 -17.02 -27.28 -19.90
N ASP A 404 -17.55 -27.47 -18.68
CA ASP A 404 -18.44 -28.59 -18.36
C ASP A 404 -19.80 -28.49 -19.09
N GLU A 405 -20.20 -27.25 -19.45
CA GLU A 405 -21.42 -26.94 -20.22
C GLU A 405 -21.04 -26.33 -21.58
N MET A 406 -21.91 -26.48 -22.59
CA MET A 406 -21.66 -25.91 -23.93
C MET A 406 -21.84 -24.38 -23.90
N PRO A 407 -20.82 -23.57 -24.27
CA PRO A 407 -20.99 -22.12 -24.38
C PRO A 407 -22.01 -21.73 -25.45
N GLN A 408 -22.57 -20.52 -25.33
CA GLN A 408 -23.54 -20.02 -26.31
C GLN A 408 -22.88 -19.86 -27.70
N PRO A 409 -23.57 -20.18 -28.82
CA PRO A 409 -23.00 -20.13 -30.16
C PRO A 409 -22.32 -18.80 -30.49
N ASP A 410 -22.93 -17.68 -30.13
CA ASP A 410 -22.43 -16.33 -30.39
C ASP A 410 -21.09 -16.05 -29.66
N LYS A 411 -20.88 -16.64 -28.47
CA LYS A 411 -19.60 -16.56 -27.74
C LYS A 411 -18.54 -17.41 -28.44
N ILE A 412 -18.89 -18.61 -28.90
CA ILE A 412 -17.97 -19.48 -29.67
C ILE A 412 -17.56 -18.77 -30.97
N GLN A 413 -18.52 -18.26 -31.75
CA GLN A 413 -18.24 -17.51 -32.96
C GLN A 413 -17.34 -16.30 -32.65
N SER A 414 -17.71 -15.46 -31.69
CA SER A 414 -16.92 -14.27 -31.35
C SER A 414 -15.47 -14.63 -31.01
N MET A 415 -15.23 -15.66 -30.21
CA MET A 415 -13.88 -16.14 -29.90
C MET A 415 -13.09 -16.57 -31.15
N THR A 416 -13.72 -17.26 -32.11
CA THR A 416 -13.05 -17.68 -33.35
C THR A 416 -12.65 -16.51 -34.27
N GLU A 417 -13.20 -15.31 -34.08
CA GLU A 417 -12.92 -14.14 -34.94
C GLU A 417 -11.69 -13.32 -34.50
N TYR A 418 -11.14 -13.54 -33.30
CA TYR A 418 -9.99 -12.76 -32.80
C TYR A 418 -8.93 -13.54 -32.02
N LEU A 419 -9.22 -14.71 -31.46
CA LEU A 419 -8.22 -15.49 -30.73
C LEU A 419 -7.23 -16.14 -31.71
N ARG A 420 -5.94 -15.88 -31.50
CA ARG A 420 -4.85 -16.39 -32.33
C ARG A 420 -4.63 -17.88 -32.07
N ASP A 421 -4.34 -18.60 -33.16
CA ASP A 421 -3.98 -20.02 -33.14
C ASP A 421 -5.08 -20.90 -32.51
N LEU A 422 -6.34 -20.45 -32.58
CA LEU A 422 -7.48 -21.11 -31.93
C LEU A 422 -7.84 -22.43 -32.62
N VAL A 423 -7.86 -23.50 -31.83
CA VAL A 423 -8.28 -24.86 -32.21
C VAL A 423 -9.37 -25.31 -31.25
N ILE A 424 -10.55 -25.64 -31.78
CA ILE A 424 -11.61 -26.32 -31.01
C ILE A 424 -11.20 -27.78 -30.83
N ILE A 425 -11.20 -28.28 -29.59
CA ILE A 425 -10.75 -29.62 -29.25
C ILE A 425 -11.80 -30.65 -29.71
N PRO A 426 -11.44 -31.70 -30.47
CA PRO A 426 -12.37 -32.75 -30.89
C PRO A 426 -13.07 -33.41 -29.71
N LYS A 427 -14.36 -33.76 -29.85
CA LYS A 427 -15.18 -34.32 -28.76
C LYS A 427 -14.60 -35.62 -28.16
N ASN A 428 -13.84 -36.38 -28.94
CA ASN A 428 -13.15 -37.60 -28.51
C ASN A 428 -11.82 -37.35 -27.77
N GLU A 429 -11.36 -36.10 -27.67
CA GLU A 429 -10.16 -35.67 -26.93
C GLU A 429 -10.52 -34.86 -25.67
N LEU A 430 -11.80 -34.56 -25.43
CA LEU A 430 -12.26 -33.82 -24.26
C LEU A 430 -12.15 -34.68 -22.98
N PRO A 431 -11.71 -34.11 -21.84
CA PRO A 431 -11.73 -34.80 -20.55
C PRO A 431 -13.15 -35.20 -20.09
N ALA A 432 -13.22 -36.16 -19.17
CA ALA A 432 -14.50 -36.60 -18.61
C ALA A 432 -15.30 -35.44 -17.98
N GLY A 433 -16.57 -35.33 -18.35
CA GLY A 433 -17.49 -34.28 -17.90
C GLY A 433 -17.33 -32.93 -18.63
N VAL A 434 -16.45 -32.82 -19.62
CA VAL A 434 -16.28 -31.59 -20.43
C VAL A 434 -17.17 -31.65 -21.67
N ALA A 435 -17.94 -30.59 -21.93
CA ALA A 435 -18.82 -30.47 -23.09
C ALA A 435 -18.16 -29.74 -24.28
N PHE A 436 -17.23 -28.81 -24.00
CA PHE A 436 -16.53 -27.99 -24.99
C PHE A 436 -15.12 -27.65 -24.51
N GLY A 437 -14.19 -27.42 -25.44
CA GLY A 437 -12.86 -26.94 -25.09
C GLY A 437 -12.09 -26.38 -26.28
N ILE A 438 -11.13 -25.49 -26.00
CA ILE A 438 -10.28 -24.82 -26.99
C ILE A 438 -8.81 -24.83 -26.55
N LYS A 439 -7.92 -24.73 -27.53
CA LYS A 439 -6.51 -24.33 -27.36
C LYS A 439 -6.29 -23.07 -28.17
N PHE A 440 -5.52 -22.10 -27.66
CA PHE A 440 -5.22 -20.84 -28.35
C PHE A 440 -4.04 -20.14 -27.68
N THR A 441 -3.40 -19.20 -28.37
CA THR A 441 -2.37 -18.32 -27.76
C THR A 441 -3.06 -17.25 -26.92
N THR A 442 -2.94 -17.31 -25.59
CA THR A 442 -3.46 -16.27 -24.67
C THR A 442 -2.39 -15.28 -24.23
N VAL A 443 -2.79 -14.25 -23.50
CA VAL A 443 -1.91 -13.35 -22.75
C VAL A 443 -1.97 -13.72 -21.27
N THR A 444 -0.80 -13.92 -20.64
CA THR A 444 -0.65 -13.93 -19.17
C THR A 444 0.00 -12.63 -18.68
N ILE A 445 -0.26 -12.26 -17.43
CA ILE A 445 0.07 -10.95 -16.87
C ILE A 445 0.55 -11.14 -15.42
N ASN A 446 1.72 -10.58 -15.11
CA ASN A 446 2.17 -10.47 -13.72
C ASN A 446 1.46 -9.29 -13.03
N ALA A 447 0.21 -9.53 -12.63
CA ALA A 447 -0.75 -8.53 -12.16
C ALA A 447 -0.17 -7.43 -11.24
N PRO A 448 0.52 -7.72 -10.11
CA PRO A 448 1.07 -6.68 -9.24
C PRO A 448 2.22 -5.90 -9.89
N ALA A 449 3.13 -6.57 -10.61
CA ALA A 449 4.26 -5.91 -11.28
C ALA A 449 3.80 -5.04 -12.46
N HIS A 450 2.78 -5.49 -13.21
CA HIS A 450 2.16 -4.71 -14.26
C HIS A 450 1.44 -3.47 -13.70
N CYS A 451 0.69 -3.61 -12.59
CA CYS A 451 0.11 -2.48 -11.87
C CYS A 451 1.21 -1.44 -11.52
N GLN A 452 2.34 -1.87 -10.94
CA GLN A 452 3.43 -0.96 -10.54
C GLN A 452 4.06 -0.28 -11.74
N HIS A 453 4.24 -1.05 -12.82
CA HIS A 453 4.76 -0.53 -14.07
C HIS A 453 3.88 0.56 -14.67
N LEU A 454 2.55 0.38 -14.72
CA LEU A 454 1.65 1.42 -15.24
C LEU A 454 1.67 2.71 -14.38
N GLN A 455 1.77 2.61 -13.05
CA GLN A 455 1.99 3.80 -12.21
C GLN A 455 3.33 4.46 -12.54
N ASN A 456 4.40 3.68 -12.62
CA ASN A 456 5.74 4.22 -12.88
C ASN A 456 5.82 4.89 -14.26
N LEU A 457 5.14 4.35 -15.28
CA LEU A 457 4.96 5.01 -16.58
C LEU A 457 4.19 6.32 -16.44
N LEU A 458 3.05 6.33 -15.75
CA LEU A 458 2.20 7.52 -15.58
C LEU A 458 2.92 8.69 -14.88
N SER A 459 3.89 8.41 -14.01
CA SER A 459 4.76 9.42 -13.39
C SER A 459 5.78 10.06 -14.36
N GLN A 460 6.07 9.44 -15.51
CA GLN A 460 7.07 9.93 -16.46
C GLN A 460 6.54 11.10 -17.32
N PRO A 461 7.41 12.05 -17.75
CA PRO A 461 7.01 13.21 -18.54
C PRO A 461 6.28 12.88 -19.86
N GLU A 462 6.63 11.78 -20.52
CA GLU A 462 5.99 11.29 -21.75
C GLU A 462 4.53 10.84 -21.54
N TYR A 463 4.18 10.37 -20.34
CA TYR A 463 2.78 10.14 -19.92
C TYR A 463 2.18 11.34 -19.18
N GLY A 464 2.91 12.46 -19.10
CA GLY A 464 2.44 13.73 -18.54
C GLY A 464 2.63 13.90 -17.03
N SER A 465 3.43 13.06 -16.37
CA SER A 465 3.73 13.10 -14.93
C SER A 465 2.49 13.23 -14.04
N VAL A 466 1.58 12.27 -14.20
CA VAL A 466 0.27 12.23 -13.54
C VAL A 466 0.42 12.11 -12.02
N PRO A 467 -0.05 13.09 -11.23
CA PRO A 467 0.02 12.99 -9.77
C PRO A 467 -0.94 11.91 -9.23
N PHE A 468 -0.41 11.04 -8.38
CA PHE A 468 -1.16 10.03 -7.63
C PHE A 468 -1.49 10.53 -6.23
N ILE A 469 -2.55 11.33 -6.11
CA ILE A 469 -3.04 11.80 -4.81
C ILE A 469 -3.69 10.63 -4.06
N ARG A 470 -3.39 10.51 -2.77
CA ARG A 470 -4.08 9.57 -1.91
C ARG A 470 -5.21 10.21 -1.15
N ARG A 471 -6.42 9.66 -1.30
CA ARG A 471 -7.60 10.17 -0.62
C ARG A 471 -8.75 9.18 -0.70
N ARG A 472 -9.27 8.79 0.47
CA ARG A 472 -10.61 8.19 0.57
C ARG A 472 -11.66 9.24 0.21
N VAL A 473 -12.60 8.85 -0.64
CA VAL A 473 -13.71 9.69 -1.11
C VAL A 473 -14.97 9.21 -0.38
N SER A 474 -15.70 10.11 0.30
CA SER A 474 -16.87 9.74 1.13
C SER A 474 -18.18 9.82 0.35
N ARG A 475 -18.22 10.66 -0.69
CA ARG A 475 -19.28 10.75 -1.70
C ARG A 475 -18.67 11.11 -3.05
N LEU A 476 -19.30 10.71 -4.14
CA LEU A 476 -18.83 10.93 -5.52
C LEU A 476 -18.43 12.39 -5.81
N GLN A 477 -19.12 13.36 -5.19
CA GLN A 477 -18.84 14.79 -5.37
C GLN A 477 -17.49 15.25 -4.79
N ASP A 478 -16.92 14.53 -3.80
CA ASP A 478 -15.62 14.89 -3.22
C ASP A 478 -14.44 14.56 -4.16
N ALA A 479 -14.66 13.74 -5.20
CA ALA A 479 -13.68 13.44 -6.25
C ALA A 479 -13.42 14.64 -7.20
N PHE A 480 -14.30 15.64 -7.21
CA PHE A 480 -14.06 16.92 -7.87
C PHE A 480 -13.15 17.80 -7.01
N ILE A 481 -11.88 17.38 -6.88
CA ILE A 481 -10.90 17.90 -5.91
C ILE A 481 -10.58 19.39 -6.05
N SER A 482 -10.89 20.02 -7.19
CA SER A 482 -10.74 21.46 -7.40
C SER A 482 -11.97 22.06 -8.10
N LYS A 483 -12.10 23.40 -8.08
CA LYS A 483 -13.10 24.13 -8.89
C LYS A 483 -12.88 23.95 -10.40
N ASN A 484 -11.65 23.60 -10.80
CA ASN A 484 -11.24 23.39 -12.19
C ASN A 484 -11.46 21.94 -12.67
N THR A 485 -11.68 21.00 -11.76
CA THR A 485 -12.06 19.62 -12.10
C THR A 485 -13.47 19.63 -12.69
N LYS A 486 -13.60 19.31 -13.99
CA LYS A 486 -14.88 19.24 -14.71
C LYS A 486 -15.30 17.81 -15.07
N LEU A 487 -14.35 16.89 -15.04
CA LEU A 487 -14.49 15.49 -15.42
C LEU A 487 -13.90 14.61 -14.32
N VAL A 488 -14.59 13.53 -13.97
CA VAL A 488 -14.12 12.49 -13.03
C VAL A 488 -14.34 11.13 -13.65
N PHE A 489 -13.31 10.29 -13.69
CA PHE A 489 -13.43 8.88 -14.03
C PHE A 489 -13.60 8.06 -12.74
N ASN A 490 -14.72 7.36 -12.63
CA ASN A 490 -15.16 6.67 -11.42
C ASN A 490 -14.89 5.16 -11.55
N CYS A 491 -13.67 4.75 -11.18
CA CYS A 491 -13.16 3.37 -11.32
C CYS A 491 -13.12 2.58 -9.99
N ILE A 492 -14.09 2.80 -9.10
CA ILE A 492 -14.02 2.47 -7.66
C ILE A 492 -14.30 0.99 -7.26
N GLY A 493 -14.50 0.08 -8.21
CA GLY A 493 -14.69 -1.35 -7.91
C GLY A 493 -15.85 -1.65 -6.94
N ASN A 494 -15.61 -2.41 -5.88
CA ASN A 494 -16.62 -2.80 -4.89
C ASN A 494 -17.23 -1.60 -4.15
N SER A 495 -16.49 -0.49 -4.00
CA SER A 495 -16.98 0.70 -3.32
C SER A 495 -18.16 1.38 -4.04
N ALA A 496 -18.47 0.99 -5.28
CA ALA A 496 -19.70 1.39 -5.96
C ALA A 496 -20.98 0.96 -5.22
N ILE A 497 -20.92 -0.11 -4.40
CA ILE A 497 -22.05 -0.59 -3.58
C ILE A 497 -22.44 0.43 -2.50
N THR A 498 -21.45 1.10 -1.91
CA THR A 498 -21.62 1.88 -0.66
C THR A 498 -21.27 3.36 -0.79
N LEU A 499 -20.54 3.79 -1.82
CA LEU A 499 -20.16 5.18 -1.99
C LEU A 499 -21.40 6.05 -2.24
N SER A 500 -21.61 7.04 -1.38
CA SER A 500 -22.71 8.00 -1.52
C SER A 500 -22.62 8.76 -2.84
N GLY A 501 -23.75 8.90 -3.54
CA GLY A 501 -23.78 9.39 -4.92
C GLY A 501 -23.40 8.35 -5.98
N VAL A 502 -23.15 7.08 -5.61
CA VAL A 502 -23.12 5.93 -6.55
C VAL A 502 -24.15 4.89 -6.12
N MET A 503 -23.92 4.21 -4.98
CA MET A 503 -24.80 3.21 -4.36
C MET A 503 -25.47 2.25 -5.37
N ASP A 504 -24.68 1.70 -6.30
CA ASP A 504 -25.18 0.83 -7.37
C ASP A 504 -25.53 -0.55 -6.80
N SER A 505 -26.80 -0.73 -6.48
CA SER A 505 -27.37 -1.98 -5.95
C SER A 505 -27.19 -3.21 -6.85
N LYS A 506 -26.75 -3.06 -8.11
CA LYS A 506 -26.37 -4.19 -8.97
C LYS A 506 -24.96 -4.71 -8.68
N CYS A 507 -24.11 -3.96 -7.99
CA CYS A 507 -22.77 -4.39 -7.63
C CYS A 507 -22.80 -5.37 -6.45
N TYR A 508 -21.90 -6.36 -6.48
CA TYR A 508 -21.71 -7.34 -5.41
C TYR A 508 -20.28 -7.89 -5.43
N PRO A 509 -19.71 -8.23 -4.26
CA PRO A 509 -18.45 -8.95 -4.22
C PRO A 509 -18.64 -10.39 -4.72
N THR A 510 -17.71 -10.88 -5.53
CA THR A 510 -17.57 -12.32 -5.83
C THR A 510 -16.25 -12.82 -5.25
N ARG A 511 -16.31 -13.42 -4.05
CA ARG A 511 -15.14 -13.98 -3.37
C ARG A 511 -14.47 -15.05 -4.22
N GLY A 512 -13.15 -14.95 -4.33
CA GLY A 512 -12.29 -15.99 -4.90
C GLY A 512 -11.08 -16.21 -4.01
N GLN A 513 -10.91 -17.45 -3.57
CA GLN A 513 -9.66 -17.90 -2.97
C GLN A 513 -8.73 -18.43 -4.05
N ILE A 514 -7.44 -18.17 -3.88
CA ILE A 514 -6.34 -18.67 -4.71
C ILE A 514 -5.18 -19.12 -3.82
N LEU A 515 -4.26 -19.89 -4.40
CA LEU A 515 -2.92 -20.14 -3.86
C LEU A 515 -1.89 -19.50 -4.77
N VAL A 516 -0.94 -18.77 -4.18
CA VAL A 516 0.30 -18.33 -4.81
C VAL A 516 1.33 -19.41 -4.55
N VAL A 517 1.91 -19.98 -5.60
CA VAL A 517 2.91 -21.07 -5.49
C VAL A 517 4.16 -20.76 -6.30
N LYS A 518 5.30 -21.38 -5.98
CA LYS A 518 6.38 -21.59 -6.95
C LYS A 518 6.12 -22.91 -7.67
N ALA A 519 6.22 -22.88 -8.99
CA ALA A 519 6.17 -24.07 -9.84
C ALA A 519 6.90 -23.75 -11.17
N PRO A 520 8.24 -23.62 -11.17
CA PRO A 520 8.99 -23.04 -12.29
C PRO A 520 8.89 -23.85 -13.59
N SER A 521 8.53 -25.13 -13.54
CA SER A 521 8.26 -26.01 -14.68
C SER A 521 6.93 -25.72 -15.39
N VAL A 522 5.97 -25.07 -14.73
CA VAL A 522 4.66 -24.75 -15.30
C VAL A 522 4.79 -23.53 -16.24
N LYS A 523 4.66 -23.79 -17.55
CA LYS A 523 4.69 -22.75 -18.60
C LYS A 523 3.35 -22.54 -19.32
N GLN A 524 2.37 -23.41 -19.10
CA GLN A 524 1.07 -23.39 -19.78
C GLN A 524 0.00 -22.67 -18.94
N ASN A 525 -0.89 -21.91 -19.58
CA ASN A 525 -2.13 -21.45 -18.97
C ASN A 525 -3.22 -22.51 -19.18
N ILE A 526 -3.92 -22.93 -18.14
CA ILE A 526 -4.97 -23.95 -18.29
C ILE A 526 -6.15 -23.70 -17.35
N MET A 527 -7.37 -23.84 -17.86
CA MET A 527 -8.61 -23.51 -17.15
C MET A 527 -9.72 -24.54 -17.41
N ARG A 528 -10.56 -24.74 -16.40
CA ARG A 528 -11.82 -25.50 -16.48
C ARG A 528 -12.92 -24.73 -15.77
N HIS A 529 -13.90 -24.31 -16.56
CA HIS A 529 -15.10 -23.60 -16.14
C HIS A 529 -16.22 -24.61 -15.88
N GLY A 530 -16.75 -24.64 -14.67
CA GLY A 530 -17.76 -25.61 -14.26
C GLY A 530 -18.94 -24.98 -13.52
N ALA A 531 -20.00 -25.77 -13.32
CA ALA A 531 -21.23 -25.30 -12.69
C ALA A 531 -21.01 -24.84 -11.23
N GLY A 532 -20.77 -23.54 -11.04
CA GLY A 532 -20.52 -22.93 -9.73
C GLY A 532 -19.08 -23.04 -9.21
N TYR A 533 -18.13 -23.54 -10.00
CA TYR A 533 -16.72 -23.65 -9.62
C TYR A 533 -15.77 -23.33 -10.78
N GLU A 534 -14.58 -22.86 -10.44
CA GLU A 534 -13.51 -22.58 -11.39
C GLU A 534 -12.28 -23.41 -11.02
N THR A 535 -11.54 -23.89 -12.01
CA THR A 535 -10.21 -24.47 -11.78
C THR A 535 -9.24 -23.88 -12.80
N TYR A 536 -8.17 -23.24 -12.35
CA TYR A 536 -7.20 -22.60 -13.24
C TYR A 536 -5.78 -22.64 -12.68
N VAL A 537 -4.83 -22.70 -13.61
CA VAL A 537 -3.38 -22.60 -13.37
C VAL A 537 -2.86 -21.52 -14.31
N ILE A 538 -2.40 -20.41 -13.72
CA ILE A 538 -1.98 -19.21 -14.44
C ILE A 538 -0.53 -18.90 -14.07
N PRO A 539 0.47 -19.18 -14.93
CA PRO A 539 1.86 -18.78 -14.66
C PRO A 539 2.00 -17.26 -14.78
N ARG A 540 2.69 -16.62 -13.83
CA ARG A 540 3.00 -15.18 -13.92
C ARG A 540 4.28 -14.99 -14.73
N PRO A 541 4.25 -14.32 -15.90
CA PRO A 541 5.45 -14.08 -16.69
C PRO A 541 6.38 -13.08 -15.98
N PHE A 542 7.66 -13.08 -16.34
CA PHE A 542 8.68 -12.21 -15.70
C PHE A 542 8.63 -12.29 -14.16
N SER A 543 8.53 -13.53 -13.66
CA SER A 543 8.58 -13.86 -12.23
C SER A 543 9.56 -15.01 -12.00
N ASP A 544 9.89 -15.23 -10.74
CA ASP A 544 10.72 -16.32 -10.20
C ASP A 544 10.02 -17.70 -10.23
N GLY A 545 9.28 -18.00 -11.30
CA GLY A 545 8.46 -19.21 -11.40
C GLY A 545 7.19 -19.18 -10.54
N THR A 546 6.68 -17.99 -10.20
CA THR A 546 5.42 -17.83 -9.48
C THR A 546 4.23 -18.20 -10.36
N VAL A 547 3.33 -19.03 -9.84
CA VAL A 547 2.10 -19.49 -10.48
C VAL A 547 0.91 -19.25 -9.56
N ILE A 548 -0.24 -18.91 -10.13
CA ILE A 548 -1.51 -18.78 -9.40
C ILE A 548 -2.37 -20.01 -9.67
N LEU A 549 -2.69 -20.73 -8.59
CA LEU A 549 -3.64 -21.83 -8.58
C LEU A 549 -4.99 -21.33 -8.05
N GLY A 550 -6.09 -21.72 -8.69
CA GLY A 550 -7.43 -21.38 -8.22
C GLY A 550 -8.52 -22.30 -8.78
N GLY A 551 -9.78 -22.06 -8.45
CA GLY A 551 -10.24 -21.03 -7.52
C GLY A 551 -11.71 -21.17 -7.16
N TYR A 552 -12.33 -20.07 -6.74
CA TYR A 552 -13.77 -20.00 -6.46
C TYR A 552 -14.39 -18.72 -7.03
N MET A 553 -15.71 -18.77 -7.31
CA MET A 553 -16.53 -17.67 -7.85
C MET A 553 -17.81 -17.52 -7.01
N GLN A 554 -17.65 -17.16 -5.73
CA GLN A 554 -18.75 -17.13 -4.76
C GLN A 554 -19.48 -15.78 -4.81
N LYS A 555 -20.52 -15.67 -5.67
CA LYS A 555 -21.36 -14.48 -5.78
C LYS A 555 -21.95 -14.06 -4.43
N GLY A 556 -21.86 -12.77 -4.11
CA GLY A 556 -22.43 -12.15 -2.91
C GLY A 556 -21.65 -12.45 -1.63
N ASN A 557 -20.60 -13.27 -1.69
CA ASN A 557 -19.78 -13.60 -0.54
C ASN A 557 -18.70 -12.53 -0.35
N SER A 558 -18.61 -11.98 0.87
CA SER A 558 -17.59 -11.01 1.31
C SER A 558 -16.64 -11.57 2.38
N TYR A 559 -16.75 -12.86 2.74
CA TYR A 559 -15.99 -13.47 3.83
C TYR A 559 -14.47 -13.34 3.63
N PRO A 560 -13.74 -12.65 4.52
CA PRO A 560 -12.39 -12.20 4.20
C PRO A 560 -11.31 -13.27 4.32
N ASN A 561 -11.52 -14.28 5.17
CA ASN A 561 -10.45 -15.20 5.55
C ASN A 561 -10.30 -16.36 4.57
N VAL A 562 -9.07 -16.89 4.52
CA VAL A 562 -8.75 -18.16 3.88
C VAL A 562 -9.52 -19.31 4.54
N LYS A 563 -9.88 -20.30 3.74
CA LYS A 563 -10.56 -21.55 4.12
C LYS A 563 -9.70 -22.74 3.74
N GLU A 564 -9.34 -23.58 4.70
CA GLU A 564 -8.43 -24.71 4.48
C GLU A 564 -9.03 -25.75 3.52
N GLU A 565 -10.34 -25.98 3.61
CA GLU A 565 -11.06 -26.89 2.73
C GLU A 565 -11.07 -26.43 1.27
N GLU A 566 -11.10 -25.11 1.06
CA GLU A 566 -10.99 -24.51 -0.27
C GLU A 566 -9.55 -24.58 -0.81
N SER A 567 -8.53 -24.37 0.03
CA SER A 567 -7.12 -24.52 -0.34
C SER A 567 -6.78 -25.95 -0.76
N ALA A 568 -7.18 -26.94 0.04
CA ALA A 568 -6.99 -28.35 -0.27
C ALA A 568 -7.73 -28.76 -1.56
N SER A 569 -8.95 -28.24 -1.78
CA SER A 569 -9.70 -28.48 -3.01
C SER A 569 -9.05 -27.83 -4.24
N ILE A 570 -8.50 -26.61 -4.12
CA ILE A 570 -7.75 -25.95 -5.21
C ILE A 570 -6.54 -26.79 -5.61
N LEU A 571 -5.68 -27.18 -4.64
CA LEU A 571 -4.51 -28.02 -4.91
C LEU A 571 -4.89 -29.28 -5.67
N LYS A 572 -5.87 -30.03 -5.15
CA LYS A 572 -6.36 -31.25 -5.78
C LYS A 572 -6.82 -31.01 -7.22
N ARG A 573 -7.77 -30.08 -7.43
CA ARG A 573 -8.35 -29.86 -8.78
C ARG A 573 -7.31 -29.35 -9.77
N THR A 574 -6.37 -28.49 -9.34
CA THR A 574 -5.29 -28.01 -10.23
C THR A 574 -4.28 -29.10 -10.57
N GLY A 575 -3.94 -29.99 -9.63
CA GLY A 575 -3.10 -31.16 -9.92
C GLY A 575 -3.77 -32.20 -10.82
N GLU A 576 -5.10 -32.40 -10.68
CA GLU A 576 -5.90 -33.21 -11.59
C GLU A 576 -6.02 -32.59 -12.99
N LEU A 577 -6.05 -31.25 -13.09
CA LEU A 577 -6.12 -30.51 -14.36
C LEU A 577 -4.75 -30.40 -15.07
N LEU A 578 -3.66 -30.28 -14.32
CA LEU A 578 -2.30 -30.14 -14.84
C LEU A 578 -1.30 -31.01 -14.03
N PRO A 579 -1.13 -32.31 -14.39
CA PRO A 579 -0.37 -33.27 -13.59
C PRO A 579 1.11 -32.96 -13.30
N VAL A 580 1.77 -32.05 -14.03
CA VAL A 580 3.13 -31.60 -13.67
C VAL A 580 3.20 -30.93 -12.29
N LEU A 581 2.09 -30.36 -11.79
CA LEU A 581 1.98 -29.87 -10.41
C LEU A 581 2.10 -30.99 -9.35
N LEU A 582 1.96 -32.26 -9.73
CA LEU A 582 2.09 -33.40 -8.82
C LEU A 582 3.52 -33.93 -8.69
N ASN A 583 4.49 -33.37 -9.43
CA ASN A 583 5.88 -33.84 -9.47
C ASN A 583 6.71 -33.49 -8.21
N GLY A 584 6.11 -32.83 -7.20
CA GLY A 584 6.79 -32.43 -5.96
C GLY A 584 7.52 -31.08 -6.01
N GLU A 585 7.50 -30.39 -7.15
CA GLU A 585 8.15 -29.07 -7.35
C GLU A 585 7.30 -27.87 -6.86
N VAL A 586 6.12 -28.10 -6.28
CA VAL A 586 5.16 -27.05 -5.94
C VAL A 586 5.33 -26.58 -4.49
N GLU A 587 5.89 -25.39 -4.32
CA GLU A 587 6.01 -24.70 -3.03
C GLU A 587 4.84 -23.74 -2.83
N ILE A 588 4.06 -23.89 -1.76
CA ILE A 588 2.94 -22.97 -1.46
C ILE A 588 3.47 -21.74 -0.73
N VAL A 589 3.54 -20.61 -1.44
CA VAL A 589 4.03 -19.33 -0.88
C VAL A 589 2.98 -18.70 0.04
N ARG A 590 1.70 -18.68 -0.38
CA ARG A 590 0.57 -18.22 0.46
C ARG A 590 -0.80 -18.55 -0.14
N ALA A 591 -1.79 -18.71 0.72
CA ALA A 591 -3.21 -18.65 0.35
C ALA A 591 -3.73 -17.19 0.44
N VAL A 592 -4.59 -16.79 -0.50
CA VAL A 592 -5.11 -15.41 -0.57
C VAL A 592 -6.59 -15.41 -0.97
N VAL A 593 -7.35 -14.44 -0.44
CA VAL A 593 -8.75 -14.17 -0.82
C VAL A 593 -8.86 -12.78 -1.46
N GLY A 594 -9.46 -12.72 -2.64
CA GLY A 594 -9.82 -11.46 -3.30
C GLY A 594 -11.33 -11.35 -3.52
N LEU A 595 -11.89 -10.16 -3.32
CA LEU A 595 -13.30 -9.86 -3.63
C LEU A 595 -13.39 -9.21 -5.02
N ARG A 596 -13.87 -9.95 -6.01
CA ARG A 596 -14.02 -9.44 -7.37
C ARG A 596 -15.19 -8.44 -7.45
N PRO A 597 -15.03 -7.25 -8.04
CA PRO A 597 -16.05 -6.21 -8.09
C PRO A 597 -17.07 -6.52 -9.20
N SER A 598 -17.96 -7.47 -8.94
CA SER A 598 -18.95 -7.95 -9.90
C SER A 598 -20.17 -7.04 -9.95
N ARG A 599 -20.93 -7.12 -11.05
CA ARG A 599 -22.16 -6.35 -11.25
C ARG A 599 -23.18 -7.09 -12.10
N GLU A 600 -24.46 -7.01 -11.72
CA GLU A 600 -25.57 -7.60 -12.50
C GLU A 600 -25.78 -6.83 -13.81
N GLY A 601 -25.79 -7.57 -14.93
CA GLY A 601 -25.78 -6.98 -16.27
C GLY A 601 -24.42 -6.46 -16.71
N GLY A 602 -23.33 -6.84 -16.03
CA GLY A 602 -21.96 -6.48 -16.42
C GLY A 602 -21.53 -5.09 -15.97
N ALA A 603 -20.33 -4.69 -16.40
CA ALA A 603 -19.68 -3.45 -16.00
C ALA A 603 -20.47 -2.21 -16.43
N ARG A 604 -20.47 -1.18 -15.58
CA ARG A 604 -21.04 0.14 -15.86
C ARG A 604 -19.97 1.01 -16.53
N VAL A 605 -20.09 1.22 -17.84
CA VAL A 605 -19.28 2.17 -18.61
C VAL A 605 -20.22 3.18 -19.28
N GLU A 606 -20.42 4.33 -18.65
CA GLU A 606 -21.41 5.33 -19.09
C GLU A 606 -21.11 6.75 -18.55
N GLN A 607 -21.66 7.77 -19.22
CA GLN A 607 -21.55 9.17 -18.83
C GLN A 607 -22.74 9.62 -17.96
N GLU A 608 -22.47 10.25 -16.82
CA GLU A 608 -23.46 10.89 -15.94
C GLU A 608 -23.16 12.39 -15.78
N LYS A 609 -24.20 13.24 -15.82
CA LYS A 609 -24.07 14.70 -15.63
C LYS A 609 -24.48 15.09 -14.21
N ILE A 610 -23.50 15.52 -13.41
CA ILE A 610 -23.69 15.89 -12.00
C ILE A 610 -24.11 17.37 -11.86
N SER A 611 -23.69 18.23 -12.79
CA SER A 611 -24.14 19.62 -12.93
C SER A 611 -24.09 20.05 -14.40
N SER A 612 -24.38 21.32 -14.68
CA SER A 612 -24.13 21.95 -15.99
C SER A 612 -22.65 22.03 -16.38
N ASP A 613 -21.72 21.84 -15.43
CA ASP A 613 -20.26 21.95 -15.61
C ASP A 613 -19.46 20.73 -15.10
N ARG A 614 -20.13 19.68 -14.59
CA ARG A 614 -19.47 18.50 -14.00
C ARG A 614 -20.04 17.20 -14.54
N ILE A 615 -19.15 16.38 -15.08
CA ILE A 615 -19.43 15.07 -15.65
C ILE A 615 -18.65 13.99 -14.90
N VAL A 616 -19.30 12.85 -14.67
CA VAL A 616 -18.67 11.61 -14.24
C VAL A 616 -18.74 10.62 -15.39
N ILE A 617 -17.64 9.91 -15.66
CA ILE A 617 -17.67 8.66 -16.44
C ILE A 617 -17.55 7.52 -15.44
N HIS A 618 -18.56 6.66 -15.36
CA HIS A 618 -18.47 5.43 -14.57
C HIS A 618 -17.65 4.40 -15.35
N ASN A 619 -16.77 3.66 -14.67
CA ASN A 619 -16.03 2.53 -15.25
C ASN A 619 -15.72 1.48 -14.17
N TYR A 620 -16.72 0.72 -13.74
CA TYR A 620 -16.60 -0.30 -12.67
C TYR A 620 -17.51 -1.50 -12.91
N GLY A 621 -17.36 -2.56 -12.09
CA GLY A 621 -18.23 -3.75 -12.16
C GLY A 621 -17.69 -4.90 -13.02
N ALA A 622 -16.40 -4.87 -13.38
CA ALA A 622 -15.74 -5.86 -14.25
C ALA A 622 -15.64 -7.29 -13.67
N GLY A 623 -15.98 -7.52 -12.40
CA GLY A 623 -15.92 -8.84 -11.79
C GLY A 623 -14.53 -9.47 -11.89
N GLY A 624 -14.43 -10.63 -12.55
CA GLY A 624 -13.16 -11.33 -12.78
C GLY A 624 -12.34 -10.84 -13.98
N THR A 625 -12.92 -10.05 -14.87
CA THR A 625 -12.34 -9.76 -16.19
C THR A 625 -11.58 -8.43 -16.24
N GLY A 626 -11.39 -7.76 -15.08
CA GLY A 626 -10.84 -6.41 -15.01
C GLY A 626 -9.48 -6.18 -15.66
N PHE A 627 -8.62 -7.20 -15.78
CA PHE A 627 -7.37 -7.09 -16.55
C PHE A 627 -7.57 -7.37 -18.05
N GLN A 628 -8.43 -8.32 -18.42
CA GLN A 628 -8.61 -8.71 -19.83
C GLN A 628 -9.53 -7.75 -20.61
N ALA A 629 -10.48 -7.11 -19.92
CA ALA A 629 -11.44 -6.17 -20.48
C ALA A 629 -11.11 -4.70 -20.13
N GLY A 630 -10.27 -4.46 -19.12
CA GLY A 630 -9.99 -3.13 -18.56
C GLY A 630 -9.55 -2.09 -19.60
N ILE A 631 -8.62 -2.46 -20.49
CA ILE A 631 -8.15 -1.62 -21.60
C ILE A 631 -9.30 -1.28 -22.57
N GLY A 632 -10.15 -2.25 -22.92
CA GLY A 632 -11.31 -2.02 -23.79
C GLY A 632 -12.38 -1.13 -23.14
N MET A 633 -12.60 -1.32 -21.84
CA MET A 633 -13.48 -0.48 -21.02
C MET A 633 -12.92 0.95 -20.84
N ALA A 634 -11.59 1.09 -20.79
CA ALA A 634 -10.91 2.38 -20.70
C ALA A 634 -11.02 3.19 -22.00
N VAL A 635 -10.85 2.55 -23.17
CA VAL A 635 -11.09 3.18 -24.48
C VAL A 635 -12.51 3.75 -24.55
N ASP A 636 -13.53 2.94 -24.24
CA ASP A 636 -14.93 3.39 -24.20
C ASP A 636 -15.16 4.55 -23.22
N ALA A 637 -14.61 4.46 -22.01
CA ALA A 637 -14.76 5.49 -20.98
C ALA A 637 -14.17 6.83 -21.45
N VAL A 638 -13.00 6.79 -22.08
CA VAL A 638 -12.32 7.99 -22.62
C VAL A 638 -13.02 8.51 -23.88
N ASP A 639 -13.57 7.63 -24.72
CA ASP A 639 -14.39 8.01 -25.88
C ASP A 639 -15.64 8.80 -25.44
N LEU A 640 -16.35 8.35 -24.38
CA LEU A 640 -17.49 9.06 -23.77
C LEU A 640 -17.13 10.47 -23.24
N ALA A 641 -15.84 10.74 -22.96
CA ALA A 641 -15.35 12.03 -22.49
C ALA A 641 -14.84 12.95 -23.60
N THR A 642 -14.72 12.47 -24.85
CA THR A 642 -14.00 13.12 -25.95
C THR A 642 -14.33 14.61 -26.12
N ASP A 643 -15.61 14.99 -26.09
CA ASP A 643 -16.01 16.38 -26.33
C ASP A 643 -15.67 17.34 -25.18
N GLU A 644 -15.52 16.86 -23.95
CA GLU A 644 -14.98 17.67 -22.85
C GLU A 644 -13.46 17.75 -22.92
N LEU A 645 -12.80 16.62 -23.23
CA LEU A 645 -11.35 16.54 -23.37
C LEU A 645 -10.82 17.47 -24.48
N ARG A 646 -11.55 17.59 -25.60
CA ARG A 646 -11.28 18.56 -26.68
C ARG A 646 -11.24 20.01 -26.19
N LYS A 647 -12.14 20.39 -25.25
CA LYS A 647 -12.21 21.77 -24.71
C LYS A 647 -11.04 22.11 -23.80
N LEU A 648 -10.40 21.11 -23.17
CA LEU A 648 -9.19 21.31 -22.37
C LEU A 648 -7.99 21.68 -23.25
N GLY A 649 -7.81 20.99 -24.39
CA GLY A 649 -6.69 21.24 -25.31
C GLY A 649 -6.74 22.60 -26.02
N GLN A 650 -7.93 23.14 -26.28
CA GLN A 650 -8.09 24.45 -26.95
C GLN A 650 -7.65 25.65 -26.09
N LYS A 651 -7.48 25.48 -24.77
CA LYS A 651 -7.11 26.57 -23.85
C LYS A 651 -5.61 26.78 -23.65
N SER A 652 -4.74 26.07 -24.38
CA SER A 652 -3.28 26.28 -24.32
C SER A 652 -2.68 26.83 -25.63
N MET A 653 -3.48 27.56 -26.42
CA MET A 653 -3.05 28.30 -27.61
C MET A 653 -3.62 29.73 -27.65
N LEU A 654 -3.98 30.27 -26.48
CA LEU A 654 -4.37 31.65 -26.18
C LEU A 654 -3.75 32.03 -24.83
#